data_AF-A0A486XCD9-F1
#
_entry.id   AF-A0A486XCD9-F1
#
_cell.length_a   1.000
_cell.length_b   1.000
_cell.length_c   1.000
_cell.angle_alpha   90.00
_cell.angle_beta   90.00
_cell.angle_gamma   90.00
#
_symmetry.space_group_name_H-M   'P 1'
#
loop_
_entity.id
_entity.type
_entity.pdbx_description
1 polymer ?
#
loop_
_entity_poly.entity_id
_entity_poly.type
_entity_poly.pdbx_seq_one_letter_code
_entity_poly.pdbx_strand_id
1 'polypeptide(L)'
;MGDTNVNGNGLTITGGPSITKGGIDAGGKQITNVASGGDVDTNAANIGDLKNATSNLVNKGFNIAADNGAEDNVKLGETVKFTDPEDNIVTTVSDNEIKLGLNKDLTVGDDKEPGTITVKGENGKDGVSLNGKDGSIGLNGKDGTNGTITVKQGKPALDGKDGTTKPRLDINGEDVATLNDGLKFQGNDNGTEAIQKKLNETLTIKGENAGSAVSAANMYVENNGSELIIKMAKALTDLTSATFTTPDGNTTVVNDNGVTITPKDSQKKPVSLTDAGLDNGGNQITNVASGGDVDTNAANIGDLKNATSNLVNKGFNIAADNGAEDNVKLGETVKFTDPKGNIVTTVSDNEIKLGLGKDLTVGDDKEPGTITVKGESGKDGVSLNGKDGSIGLNGKDGTNGTITVKQGKPGVDGKDGETKPRLDINGEDVATLNDGLKFDGDKGDTIIKKLNETLTIKGNLDKDATVTDKNLRVDSENGELVIKMAKVLQDLTSVATGDTLMNNGGVTINNGKAGKPVKLTKEGLNNGGNKITNVAAGTAPTDAVNVSQLEKAQKAATTKVVEGKNIKVTETANADGSKTYKVATADDLDVNSVKAGDTVLNKNGVKAGDTVLNKDGVKVGDNVALTKDGLKVGDVNISTNGINAGNKKVTGVADGDISATSKDAVNGSQLYNVQQAAKAAKTEVKQGDNIVVTSDVGSNGQTIYTVSTAKDVKFDSAKIGNNVSINNDGINAGNTKVTGVKAGDVNANSTDAVNGSQLHETNQNVAKNAANIANNTAAINKGLNFTADGGKTLNRQLGDTVAVNGDENITTSVTSSGVKVALNKNLKVDSVTAGNTVVNNNGVTIGTGDKAVSLTQNGLNNGGNRITNVAPGKDPTDAVNVAQLSNVANHLDNKVNKVAGDMKRMDKKLRAGIAGAAALGMLPQPTRPGKSMVSVGGTTYRNESAVALGVSRVSDNEKWVIKVGASANTRNNYIVGGSVGYQW
;
A
#
# COMPACT_ATOMS: atom_id res chain seq x y z
N MET A 1 113.76 47.55 106.97
CA MET A 1 115.13 47.95 107.36
C MET A 1 115.62 48.90 106.29
N GLY A 2 115.90 50.15 106.65
CA GLY A 2 115.85 51.24 105.67
C GLY A 2 114.45 51.32 105.02
N ASP A 3 114.39 51.85 103.81
CA ASP A 3 113.17 52.01 103.00
C ASP A 3 112.44 50.70 102.66
N THR A 4 113.09 49.55 102.88
CA THR A 4 112.55 48.20 102.63
C THR A 4 111.58 47.77 103.73
N ASN A 5 110.30 47.69 103.37
CA ASN A 5 109.20 47.12 104.14
C ASN A 5 108.86 45.71 103.61
N VAL A 6 108.68 44.74 104.49
CA VAL A 6 108.34 43.35 104.14
C VAL A 6 107.15 42.90 104.98
N ASN A 7 106.09 42.43 104.33
CA ASN A 7 104.84 42.03 104.97
C ASN A 7 104.15 40.87 104.22
N GLY A 8 102.92 40.51 104.63
CA GLY A 8 102.16 39.41 104.04
C GLY A 8 101.81 39.53 102.55
N ASN A 9 102.03 40.69 101.92
CA ASN A 9 101.89 40.91 100.48
C ASN A 9 103.23 40.88 99.72
N GLY A 10 104.38 40.86 100.40
CA GLY A 10 105.71 40.76 99.79
C GLY A 10 106.71 41.80 100.33
N LEU A 11 107.73 42.09 99.52
CA LEU A 11 108.79 43.06 99.78
C LEU A 11 108.56 44.33 98.94
N THR A 12 108.68 45.49 99.56
CA THR A 12 108.50 46.82 98.94
C THR A 12 109.62 47.74 99.39
N ILE A 13 110.33 48.39 98.48
CA ILE A 13 111.33 49.42 98.81
C ILE A 13 110.71 50.79 98.51
N THR A 14 110.65 51.66 99.52
CA THR A 14 110.06 53.01 99.37
C THR A 14 110.89 53.82 98.37
N GLY A 15 110.27 54.27 97.27
CA GLY A 15 110.96 54.97 96.17
C GLY A 15 111.84 54.07 95.27
N GLY A 16 111.79 52.75 95.45
CA GLY A 16 112.55 51.76 94.69
C GLY A 16 111.69 50.57 94.22
N PRO A 17 112.33 49.46 93.80
CA PRO A 17 111.63 48.27 93.34
C PRO A 17 110.77 47.60 94.42
N SER A 18 109.77 46.83 93.99
CA SER A 18 108.97 45.95 94.84
C SER A 18 108.78 44.56 94.21
N ILE A 19 108.65 43.56 95.06
CA ILE A 19 108.37 42.16 94.72
C ILE A 19 107.19 41.74 95.59
N THR A 20 106.00 41.80 95.04
CA THR A 20 104.75 41.51 95.74
C THR A 20 104.07 40.25 95.19
N LYS A 21 102.99 39.81 95.83
CA LYS A 21 102.10 38.78 95.30
C LYS A 21 101.46 39.14 93.94
N GLY A 22 101.51 40.40 93.52
CA GLY A 22 101.12 40.85 92.18
C GLY A 22 102.23 40.81 91.12
N GLY A 23 103.46 40.43 91.49
CA GLY A 23 104.62 40.41 90.60
C GLY A 23 105.73 41.40 91.02
N ILE A 24 106.61 41.71 90.07
CA ILE A 24 107.76 42.61 90.25
C ILE A 24 107.44 43.96 89.59
N ASP A 25 107.58 45.05 90.33
CA ASP A 25 107.63 46.42 89.79
C ASP A 25 109.00 47.03 90.08
N ALA A 26 109.68 47.54 89.05
CA ALA A 26 111.01 48.14 89.16
C ALA A 26 111.01 49.61 89.64
N GLY A 27 109.84 50.20 89.91
CA GLY A 27 109.73 51.61 90.34
C GLY A 27 110.22 52.59 89.27
N GLY A 28 109.90 52.29 88.00
CA GLY A 28 110.31 53.09 86.84
C GLY A 28 111.81 53.05 86.50
N LYS A 29 112.60 52.15 87.11
CA LYS A 29 114.03 51.96 86.79
C LYS A 29 114.24 50.79 85.83
N GLN A 30 115.32 50.82 85.05
CA GLN A 30 115.68 49.70 84.18
C GLN A 30 116.10 48.48 85.00
N ILE A 31 115.55 47.32 84.68
CA ILE A 31 116.00 46.03 85.23
C ILE A 31 117.20 45.57 84.38
N THR A 32 118.41 45.77 84.89
CA THR A 32 119.65 45.33 84.25
C THR A 32 119.99 43.88 84.63
N ASN A 33 120.80 43.22 83.78
CA ASN A 33 121.21 41.82 83.95
C ASN A 33 120.07 40.78 83.93
N VAL A 34 118.91 41.12 83.36
CA VAL A 34 117.92 40.12 82.94
C VAL A 34 118.53 39.34 81.76
N ALA A 35 118.65 38.02 81.91
CA ALA A 35 119.10 37.12 80.83
C ALA A 35 118.11 37.15 79.64
N SER A 36 118.47 36.54 78.51
CA SER A 36 117.50 36.33 77.42
C SER A 36 116.33 35.48 77.93
N GLY A 37 115.11 35.82 77.50
CA GLY A 37 113.93 35.01 77.85
C GLY A 37 113.99 33.58 77.29
N GLY A 38 114.74 33.37 76.20
CA GLY A 38 114.75 32.12 75.46
C GLY A 38 113.38 31.76 74.85
N ASP A 39 113.23 30.51 74.43
CA ASP A 39 112.04 30.01 73.73
C ASP A 39 110.90 29.61 74.70
N VAL A 40 110.66 30.42 75.74
CA VAL A 40 109.63 30.14 76.78
C VAL A 40 108.72 31.36 76.95
N ASP A 41 107.48 31.24 76.46
CA ASP A 41 106.47 32.31 76.36
C ASP A 41 106.14 33.07 77.65
N THR A 42 106.51 32.53 78.81
CA THR A 42 106.22 33.10 80.14
C THR A 42 107.41 33.83 80.78
N ASN A 43 108.58 33.86 80.13
CA ASN A 43 109.77 34.56 80.63
C ASN A 43 109.75 36.06 80.28
N ALA A 44 110.45 36.86 81.08
CA ALA A 44 110.65 38.28 80.82
C ALA A 44 111.71 38.50 79.73
N ALA A 45 111.27 38.73 78.49
CA ALA A 45 112.15 39.08 77.38
C ALA A 45 112.90 40.41 77.62
N ASN A 46 114.17 40.46 77.22
CA ASN A 46 114.99 41.68 77.29
C ASN A 46 115.05 42.40 75.92
N ILE A 47 115.64 43.60 75.89
CA ILE A 47 115.66 44.43 74.67
C ILE A 47 116.58 43.89 73.55
N GLY A 48 117.47 42.95 73.87
CA GLY A 48 118.21 42.16 72.88
C GLY A 48 117.31 41.17 72.15
N ASP A 49 116.40 40.51 72.87
CA ASP A 49 115.44 39.56 72.30
C ASP A 49 114.52 40.27 71.26
N LEU A 50 114.01 41.46 71.60
CA LEU A 50 113.20 42.27 70.67
C LEU A 50 114.00 42.79 69.45
N LYS A 51 115.26 43.18 69.64
CA LYS A 51 116.13 43.59 68.52
C LYS A 51 116.42 42.42 67.60
N ASN A 52 116.72 41.25 68.15
CA ASN A 52 116.91 40.02 67.39
C ASN A 52 115.64 39.65 66.61
N ALA A 53 114.45 39.74 67.21
CA ALA A 53 113.19 39.50 66.51
C ALA A 53 113.00 40.45 65.30
N THR A 54 113.28 41.75 65.47
CA THR A 54 113.15 42.74 64.39
C THR A 54 114.21 42.53 63.29
N SER A 55 115.47 42.32 63.66
CA SER A 55 116.55 42.06 62.71
C SER A 55 116.35 40.74 61.97
N ASN A 56 115.82 39.70 62.63
CA ASN A 56 115.46 38.44 62.00
C ASN A 56 114.31 38.60 61.00
N LEU A 57 113.36 39.51 61.23
CA LEU A 57 112.28 39.76 60.27
C LEU A 57 112.79 40.48 59.00
N VAL A 58 113.65 41.49 59.16
CA VAL A 58 114.27 42.20 58.01
C VAL A 58 115.23 41.28 57.24
N ASN A 59 116.04 40.48 57.94
CA ASN A 59 117.00 39.56 57.31
C ASN A 59 116.37 38.28 56.74
N LYS A 60 115.14 37.92 57.13
CA LYS A 60 114.39 36.81 56.50
C LYS A 60 113.73 37.21 55.18
N GLY A 61 113.42 38.50 55.00
CA GLY A 61 112.79 39.00 53.77
C GLY A 61 111.53 38.21 53.37
N PHE A 62 111.39 37.98 52.07
CA PHE A 62 110.54 36.93 51.49
C PHE A 62 111.26 36.29 50.30
N ASN A 63 111.04 35.00 50.07
CA ASN A 63 111.61 34.32 48.91
C ASN A 63 110.73 34.57 47.67
N ILE A 64 111.37 34.81 46.53
CA ILE A 64 110.78 34.60 45.21
C ILE A 64 111.44 33.38 44.58
N ALA A 65 110.68 32.61 43.80
CA ALA A 65 111.19 31.47 43.05
C ALA A 65 110.85 31.66 41.57
N ALA A 66 111.80 31.39 40.69
CA ALA A 66 111.54 31.21 39.27
C ALA A 66 111.15 29.74 38.98
N ASP A 67 110.40 29.50 37.90
CA ASP A 67 109.88 28.16 37.55
C ASP A 67 110.97 27.10 37.29
N ASN A 68 112.22 27.52 37.08
CA ASN A 68 113.39 26.65 36.99
C ASN A 68 113.96 26.20 38.36
N GLY A 69 113.32 26.58 39.47
CA GLY A 69 113.74 26.24 40.83
C GLY A 69 114.84 27.15 41.42
N ALA A 70 115.20 28.24 40.75
CA ALA A 70 116.09 29.25 41.33
C ALA A 70 115.31 30.15 42.31
N GLU A 71 115.70 30.12 43.59
CA GLU A 71 115.17 31.02 44.63
C GLU A 71 116.10 32.23 44.86
N ASP A 72 115.50 33.39 45.13
CA ASP A 72 116.19 34.59 45.63
C ASP A 72 115.44 35.16 46.85
N ASN A 73 116.17 35.78 47.78
CA ASN A 73 115.62 36.31 49.03
C ASN A 73 115.55 37.85 49.01
N VAL A 74 114.36 38.36 48.71
CA VAL A 74 114.07 39.78 48.61
C VAL A 74 113.86 40.35 50.01
N LYS A 75 114.72 41.28 50.43
CA LYS A 75 114.60 41.93 51.74
C LYS A 75 113.55 43.02 51.71
N LEU A 76 112.96 43.29 52.88
CA LEU A 76 111.91 44.30 53.05
C LEU A 76 112.43 45.70 52.70
N GLY A 77 112.18 46.15 51.48
CA GLY A 77 112.64 47.43 50.91
C GLY A 77 113.34 47.32 49.55
N GLU A 78 113.67 46.11 49.09
CA GLU A 78 114.28 45.88 47.76
C GLU A 78 113.22 45.86 46.63
N THR A 79 113.63 46.04 45.37
CA THR A 79 112.73 46.09 44.20
C THR A 79 113.02 44.93 43.24
N VAL A 80 111.99 44.15 42.91
CA VAL A 80 112.07 43.01 41.97
C VAL A 80 111.80 43.49 40.54
N LYS A 81 112.51 42.93 39.55
CA LYS A 81 112.28 43.17 38.12
C LYS A 81 112.07 41.84 37.38
N PHE A 82 111.01 41.78 36.58
CA PHE A 82 110.72 40.65 35.68
C PHE A 82 111.17 41.00 34.26
N THR A 83 111.75 40.04 33.54
CA THR A 83 112.26 40.20 32.17
C THR A 83 112.23 38.89 31.40
N ASP A 84 111.84 38.94 30.13
CA ASP A 84 111.95 37.86 29.16
C ASP A 84 112.96 38.29 28.05
N PRO A 85 114.00 37.51 27.74
CA PRO A 85 114.94 37.81 26.65
C PRO A 85 114.37 37.63 25.24
N GLU A 86 113.27 36.89 25.09
CA GLU A 86 112.71 36.45 23.79
C GLU A 86 111.51 37.32 23.35
N ASP A 87 111.17 38.35 24.14
CA ASP A 87 109.98 39.20 23.98
C ASP A 87 108.65 38.42 23.84
N ASN A 88 108.58 37.17 24.28
CA ASN A 88 107.36 36.34 24.25
C ASN A 88 106.36 36.77 25.35
N ILE A 89 106.83 37.26 26.50
CA ILE A 89 106.06 37.73 27.66
C ILE A 89 106.24 39.24 27.88
N VAL A 90 105.15 39.99 27.77
CA VAL A 90 105.08 41.42 28.09
C VAL A 90 104.59 41.62 29.52
N THR A 91 105.30 42.43 30.31
CA THR A 91 104.97 42.71 31.72
C THR A 91 104.63 44.18 31.96
N THR A 92 103.59 44.46 32.75
CA THR A 92 103.19 45.83 33.16
C THR A 92 102.81 45.89 34.64
N VAL A 93 102.96 47.04 35.29
CA VAL A 93 102.72 47.22 36.74
C VAL A 93 101.87 48.46 36.99
N SER A 94 100.83 48.34 37.82
CA SER A 94 99.92 49.43 38.22
C SER A 94 99.25 49.08 39.54
N ASP A 95 99.10 50.02 40.48
CA ASP A 95 98.39 49.86 41.76
C ASP A 95 98.71 48.54 42.52
N ASN A 96 100.00 48.19 42.61
CA ASN A 96 100.55 46.97 43.21
C ASN A 96 100.17 45.64 42.50
N GLU A 97 99.52 45.69 41.34
CA GLU A 97 99.25 44.55 40.47
C GLU A 97 100.33 44.44 39.38
N ILE A 98 100.79 43.22 39.11
CA ILE A 98 101.68 42.89 37.98
C ILE A 98 100.87 42.08 36.96
N LYS A 99 100.78 42.58 35.73
CA LYS A 99 100.09 41.91 34.63
C LYS A 99 101.09 41.35 33.62
N LEU A 100 100.95 40.06 33.34
CA LEU A 100 101.71 39.31 32.34
C LEU A 100 100.80 39.02 31.14
N GLY A 101 101.32 39.16 29.92
CA GLY A 101 100.59 38.83 28.69
C GLY A 101 101.52 38.31 27.60
N LEU A 102 100.99 37.50 26.67
CA LEU A 102 101.74 37.00 25.52
C LEU A 102 101.86 38.06 24.43
N ASN A 103 102.99 38.05 23.71
CA ASN A 103 103.19 38.88 22.53
C ASN A 103 102.39 38.35 21.32
N LYS A 104 102.19 39.21 20.31
CA LYS A 104 101.39 38.92 19.10
C LYS A 104 102.08 37.95 18.14
N ASP A 105 103.42 37.92 18.15
CA ASP A 105 104.26 36.99 17.41
C ASP A 105 104.98 36.15 18.47
N LEU A 106 104.89 34.82 18.39
CA LEU A 106 105.55 33.92 19.34
C LEU A 106 106.67 33.17 18.63
N THR A 107 107.88 33.26 19.18
CA THR A 107 109.06 32.55 18.66
C THR A 107 109.38 31.38 19.58
N VAL A 108 109.56 30.19 19.02
CA VAL A 108 109.75 28.94 19.80
C VAL A 108 110.85 28.10 19.14
N GLY A 109 111.92 27.80 19.88
CA GLY A 109 113.12 27.12 19.38
C GLY A 109 114.09 28.04 18.63
N ASP A 110 115.28 27.52 18.31
CA ASP A 110 116.38 28.28 17.70
C ASP A 110 117.02 27.58 16.48
N ASP A 111 118.21 28.02 16.05
CA ASP A 111 118.96 27.44 14.92
C ASP A 111 119.62 26.08 15.23
N LYS A 112 119.47 25.54 16.45
CA LYS A 112 120.11 24.31 16.93
C LYS A 112 119.10 23.31 17.51
N GLU A 113 118.08 23.77 18.23
CA GLU A 113 116.96 22.96 18.70
C GLU A 113 115.62 23.42 18.08
N PRO A 114 115.04 22.66 17.13
CA PRO A 114 113.79 23.01 16.49
C PRO A 114 112.61 23.04 17.46
N GLY A 115 111.90 24.17 17.50
CA GLY A 115 110.69 24.30 18.29
C GLY A 115 109.57 23.37 17.84
N THR A 116 108.69 23.05 18.79
CA THR A 116 107.41 22.36 18.52
C THR A 116 106.27 23.13 19.15
N ILE A 117 105.15 23.24 18.43
CA ILE A 117 103.92 23.81 18.96
C ILE A 117 102.89 22.69 19.00
N THR A 118 102.32 22.46 20.19
CA THR A 118 101.28 21.43 20.42
C THR A 118 100.04 22.06 21.01
N VAL A 119 98.89 21.81 20.38
CA VAL A 119 97.57 22.19 20.90
C VAL A 119 96.92 20.94 21.47
N LYS A 120 96.62 20.92 22.77
CA LYS A 120 95.95 19.78 23.42
C LYS A 120 94.48 19.73 23.01
N GLY A 121 93.96 18.52 22.77
CA GLY A 121 92.52 18.28 22.67
C GLY A 121 91.87 18.11 24.06
N GLU A 122 90.53 18.00 24.11
CA GLU A 122 89.76 17.77 25.35
C GLU A 122 90.21 16.53 26.15
N ASN A 123 90.91 15.59 25.51
CA ASN A 123 91.44 14.38 26.12
C ASN A 123 92.86 14.54 26.74
N GLY A 124 93.40 15.76 26.77
CA GLY A 124 94.72 16.07 27.34
C GLY A 124 95.93 15.64 26.50
N LYS A 125 95.71 14.99 25.35
CA LYS A 125 96.76 14.63 24.37
C LYS A 125 96.85 15.70 23.29
N ASP A 126 97.93 15.69 22.52
CA ASP A 126 98.10 16.60 21.38
C ASP A 126 97.02 16.30 20.32
N GLY A 127 96.22 17.31 19.98
CA GLY A 127 95.25 17.25 18.88
C GLY A 127 95.84 17.71 17.55
N VAL A 128 96.69 18.74 17.60
CA VAL A 128 97.52 19.21 16.49
C VAL A 128 98.95 19.40 16.97
N SER A 129 99.92 18.90 16.21
CA SER A 129 101.34 19.14 16.42
C SER A 129 102.02 19.69 15.15
N LEU A 130 102.87 20.69 15.35
CA LEU A 130 103.70 21.31 14.31
C LEU A 130 105.17 21.05 14.64
N ASN A 131 105.88 20.36 13.74
CA ASN A 131 107.26 19.94 13.96
C ASN A 131 108.24 20.69 13.06
N GLY A 132 109.07 21.56 13.64
CA GLY A 132 110.10 22.30 12.90
C GLY A 132 111.22 21.43 12.31
N LYS A 133 111.35 20.17 12.73
CA LYS A 133 112.44 19.26 12.30
C LYS A 133 112.27 18.71 10.88
N ASP A 134 111.04 18.44 10.46
CA ASP A 134 110.72 17.73 9.21
C ASP A 134 109.54 18.33 8.43
N GLY A 135 108.91 19.38 8.95
CA GLY A 135 107.76 20.04 8.32
C GLY A 135 106.48 19.20 8.36
N SER A 136 106.43 18.13 9.16
CA SER A 136 105.22 17.32 9.33
C SER A 136 104.15 18.06 10.13
N ILE A 137 102.89 17.82 9.75
CA ILE A 137 101.71 18.24 10.50
C ILE A 137 101.04 16.98 11.04
N GLY A 138 101.00 16.85 12.36
CA GLY A 138 100.27 15.80 13.07
C GLY A 138 98.83 16.23 13.32
N LEU A 139 97.87 15.43 12.86
CA LEU A 139 96.43 15.64 13.05
C LEU A 139 95.85 14.40 13.75
N ASN A 140 95.51 14.54 15.03
CA ASN A 140 95.01 13.44 15.85
C ASN A 140 93.48 13.51 15.96
N GLY A 141 92.79 12.59 15.27
CA GLY A 141 91.35 12.42 15.40
C GLY A 141 90.93 11.93 16.79
N LYS A 142 89.66 12.13 17.15
CA LYS A 142 89.07 11.83 18.47
C LYS A 142 89.37 10.40 18.97
N ASP A 143 89.45 9.45 18.03
CA ASP A 143 89.37 8.01 18.29
C ASP A 143 90.73 7.28 18.13
N GLY A 144 91.85 8.00 18.01
CA GLY A 144 93.20 7.45 18.21
C GLY A 144 93.90 6.84 17.00
N THR A 145 93.34 6.93 15.79
CA THR A 145 94.05 6.65 14.54
C THR A 145 94.72 7.94 14.05
N ASN A 146 96.03 8.08 14.25
CA ASN A 146 96.75 9.32 13.97
C ASN A 146 96.88 9.59 12.46
N GLY A 147 96.79 10.86 12.05
CA GLY A 147 97.07 11.33 10.70
C GLY A 147 98.38 12.09 10.64
N THR A 148 99.35 11.64 9.84
CA THR A 148 100.53 12.43 9.47
C THR A 148 100.46 12.84 8.01
N ILE A 149 100.52 14.15 7.76
CA ILE A 149 100.64 14.71 6.41
C ILE A 149 102.12 15.05 6.17
N THR A 150 102.70 14.49 5.11
CA THR A 150 104.08 14.77 4.70
C THR A 150 104.21 14.89 3.17
N VAL A 151 105.34 15.44 2.70
CA VAL A 151 105.67 15.55 1.28
C VAL A 151 106.83 14.59 0.98
N LYS A 152 106.62 13.62 0.09
CA LYS A 152 107.63 12.61 -0.29
C LYS A 152 107.60 12.31 -1.79
N GLN A 153 108.57 11.53 -2.28
CA GLN A 153 108.53 10.95 -3.63
C GLN A 153 107.51 9.81 -3.68
N GLY A 154 106.54 9.88 -4.61
CA GLY A 154 105.50 8.86 -4.78
C GLY A 154 105.96 7.62 -5.57
N LYS A 155 105.14 6.55 -5.52
CA LYS A 155 105.42 5.26 -6.19
C LYS A 155 105.52 5.38 -7.73
N PRO A 156 106.32 4.53 -8.41
CA PRO A 156 106.40 4.49 -9.87
C PRO A 156 105.06 4.15 -10.55
N ALA A 157 104.98 4.41 -11.87
CA ALA A 157 103.86 4.05 -12.76
C ALA A 157 102.51 4.75 -12.52
N LEU A 158 102.34 5.48 -11.40
CA LEU A 158 101.12 6.24 -11.10
C LEU A 158 100.80 7.33 -12.15
N ASP A 159 101.78 7.86 -12.89
CA ASP A 159 101.55 8.83 -13.97
C ASP A 159 101.34 8.19 -15.36
N GLY A 160 100.96 6.91 -15.39
CA GLY A 160 100.64 6.17 -16.61
C GLY A 160 101.87 5.71 -17.41
N LYS A 161 103.07 5.79 -16.83
CA LYS A 161 104.34 5.34 -17.45
C LYS A 161 105.20 4.59 -16.44
N ASP A 162 105.53 3.33 -16.75
CA ASP A 162 106.35 2.51 -15.87
C ASP A 162 107.75 3.12 -15.66
N GLY A 163 108.14 3.22 -14.39
CA GLY A 163 109.51 3.58 -13.98
C GLY A 163 109.75 5.02 -13.48
N THR A 164 108.82 5.97 -13.66
CA THR A 164 109.01 7.38 -13.23
C THR A 164 108.31 7.74 -11.91
N THR A 165 108.93 8.61 -11.10
CA THR A 165 108.39 9.10 -9.81
C THR A 165 108.36 10.63 -9.74
N LYS A 166 107.45 11.18 -8.94
CA LYS A 166 107.28 12.63 -8.69
C LYS A 166 106.87 12.89 -7.23
N PRO A 167 107.15 14.08 -6.67
CA PRO A 167 106.66 14.46 -5.34
C PRO A 167 105.13 14.36 -5.24
N ARG A 168 104.65 13.79 -4.15
CA ARG A 168 103.23 13.63 -3.79
C ARG A 168 102.99 14.07 -2.35
N LEU A 169 101.73 14.39 -2.05
CA LEU A 169 101.23 14.39 -0.69
C LEU A 169 101.06 12.95 -0.24
N ASP A 170 101.66 12.61 0.89
CA ASP A 170 101.47 11.33 1.57
C ASP A 170 100.55 11.52 2.77
N ILE A 171 99.53 10.68 2.85
CA ILE A 171 98.61 10.62 3.98
C ILE A 171 98.65 9.19 4.50
N ASN A 172 99.25 8.99 5.67
CA ASN A 172 99.39 7.69 6.33
C ASN A 172 100.00 6.55 5.47
N GLY A 173 100.83 6.87 4.47
CA GLY A 173 101.52 5.91 3.60
C GLY A 173 100.94 5.75 2.18
N GLU A 174 99.79 6.37 1.91
CA GLU A 174 99.16 6.37 0.59
C GLU A 174 99.43 7.67 -0.20
N ASP A 175 99.79 7.49 -1.48
CA ASP A 175 100.10 8.59 -2.40
C ASP A 175 98.81 9.08 -3.09
N VAL A 176 98.50 10.37 -3.02
CA VAL A 176 97.29 10.92 -3.66
C VAL A 176 97.47 11.02 -5.19
N ALA A 177 96.54 10.42 -5.94
CA ALA A 177 96.54 10.40 -7.40
C ALA A 177 96.13 11.74 -8.05
N THR A 178 96.55 11.98 -9.29
CA THR A 178 96.24 13.20 -10.06
C THR A 178 95.49 12.93 -11.38
N LEU A 179 94.98 13.99 -12.02
CA LEU A 179 94.12 13.87 -13.23
C LEU A 179 94.75 13.09 -14.41
N ASN A 180 96.08 13.07 -14.48
CA ASN A 180 96.82 12.35 -15.54
C ASN A 180 96.88 10.82 -15.31
N ASP A 181 96.58 10.36 -14.10
CA ASP A 181 96.89 9.00 -13.62
C ASP A 181 95.87 7.97 -14.16
N GLY A 182 94.60 8.37 -14.27
CA GLY A 182 93.58 7.67 -15.07
C GLY A 182 92.86 6.49 -14.41
N LEU A 183 92.08 5.78 -15.24
CA LEU A 183 91.26 4.60 -14.91
C LEU A 183 91.42 3.52 -16.00
N LYS A 184 91.13 2.26 -15.64
CA LYS A 184 91.22 1.08 -16.53
C LYS A 184 89.89 0.33 -16.57
N PHE A 185 89.45 -0.11 -17.75
CA PHE A 185 88.14 -0.76 -17.98
C PHE A 185 88.29 -2.09 -18.74
N GLN A 186 87.44 -3.07 -18.42
CA GLN A 186 87.46 -4.43 -18.99
C GLN A 186 86.03 -4.94 -19.25
N GLY A 187 85.84 -5.85 -20.22
CA GLY A 187 84.56 -6.47 -20.55
C GLY A 187 84.37 -7.85 -19.89
N ASN A 188 83.38 -8.62 -20.34
CA ASN A 188 83.15 -10.01 -19.90
C ASN A 188 83.89 -11.04 -20.78
N ASP A 189 84.67 -10.57 -21.76
CA ASP A 189 85.69 -11.33 -22.48
C ASP A 189 86.97 -11.43 -21.62
N ASN A 190 87.58 -12.62 -21.59
CA ASN A 190 88.76 -12.90 -20.75
C ASN A 190 90.08 -12.38 -21.38
N GLY A 191 90.06 -11.20 -22.00
CA GLY A 191 91.23 -10.54 -22.58
C GLY A 191 92.10 -9.83 -21.54
N THR A 192 93.42 -9.85 -21.72
CA THR A 192 94.41 -9.36 -20.73
C THR A 192 94.75 -7.87 -20.79
N GLU A 193 94.24 -7.12 -21.77
CA GLU A 193 94.50 -5.69 -21.92
C GLU A 193 93.24 -4.84 -21.66
N ALA A 194 93.29 -4.03 -20.61
CA ALA A 194 92.21 -3.13 -20.22
C ALA A 194 92.31 -1.78 -20.95
N ILE A 195 91.16 -1.22 -21.37
CA ILE A 195 91.10 0.12 -21.97
C ILE A 195 91.50 1.15 -20.90
N GLN A 196 92.55 1.92 -21.16
CA GLN A 196 93.02 2.97 -20.25
C GLN A 196 92.50 4.34 -20.72
N LYS A 197 92.03 5.16 -19.77
CA LYS A 197 91.53 6.54 -19.99
C LYS A 197 92.05 7.45 -18.89
N LYS A 198 92.44 8.68 -19.22
CA LYS A 198 92.72 9.69 -18.18
C LYS A 198 91.42 10.11 -17.49
N LEU A 199 91.54 10.66 -16.28
CA LEU A 199 90.41 11.31 -15.63
C LEU A 199 90.04 12.53 -16.49
N ASN A 200 88.76 12.61 -16.89
CA ASN A 200 88.21 13.53 -17.90
C ASN A 200 88.42 13.15 -19.40
N GLU A 201 88.75 11.90 -19.74
CA GLU A 201 88.62 11.36 -21.12
C GLU A 201 87.36 10.49 -21.29
N THR A 202 86.65 10.65 -22.41
CA THR A 202 85.41 9.89 -22.68
C THR A 202 85.68 8.44 -23.11
N LEU A 203 84.95 7.49 -22.53
CA LEU A 203 84.81 6.11 -23.01
C LEU A 203 83.48 5.96 -23.77
N THR A 204 83.51 5.35 -24.96
CA THR A 204 82.29 5.06 -25.73
C THR A 204 81.79 3.65 -25.44
N ILE A 205 80.50 3.54 -25.14
CA ILE A 205 79.80 2.26 -24.94
C ILE A 205 78.63 2.23 -25.93
N LYS A 206 78.45 1.13 -26.67
CA LYS A 206 77.43 1.00 -27.73
C LYS A 206 76.64 -0.30 -27.59
N GLY A 207 75.36 -0.24 -27.89
CA GLY A 207 74.59 -1.43 -28.25
C GLY A 207 74.55 -1.58 -29.78
N GLU A 208 74.75 -2.79 -30.29
CA GLU A 208 74.36 -3.09 -31.67
C GLU A 208 72.83 -3.16 -31.74
N ASN A 209 72.20 -2.54 -32.75
CA ASN A 209 70.75 -2.58 -32.89
C ASN A 209 70.28 -3.90 -33.50
N ALA A 210 70.25 -4.95 -32.67
CA ALA A 210 69.76 -6.29 -33.02
C ALA A 210 68.78 -6.87 -31.96
N GLY A 211 67.95 -6.00 -31.35
CA GLY A 211 66.76 -6.39 -30.59
C GLY A 211 67.02 -6.79 -29.12
N SER A 212 66.32 -6.13 -28.19
CA SER A 212 66.73 -6.12 -26.78
C SER A 212 65.61 -6.41 -25.76
N ALA A 213 65.72 -7.51 -25.01
CA ALA A 213 65.20 -7.67 -23.65
C ALA A 213 65.82 -8.93 -22.99
N VAL A 214 66.58 -8.81 -21.90
CA VAL A 214 67.21 -9.97 -21.23
C VAL A 214 67.63 -9.70 -19.78
N SER A 215 67.54 -10.74 -18.95
CA SER A 215 67.97 -10.82 -17.56
C SER A 215 69.49 -11.09 -17.39
N ALA A 216 69.96 -11.32 -16.16
CA ALA A 216 71.39 -11.52 -15.87
C ALA A 216 72.03 -12.78 -16.52
N ALA A 217 71.24 -13.80 -16.88
CA ALA A 217 71.73 -15.01 -17.56
C ALA A 217 71.96 -14.83 -19.08
N ASN A 218 71.81 -13.60 -19.57
CA ASN A 218 71.01 -13.38 -20.77
C ASN A 218 71.49 -12.11 -21.55
N MET A 219 72.02 -11.09 -20.85
CA MET A 219 72.85 -10.01 -21.43
C MET A 219 74.35 -10.40 -21.53
N TYR A 220 75.07 -9.86 -22.51
CA TYR A 220 76.53 -10.02 -22.66
C TYR A 220 77.23 -8.69 -22.98
N VAL A 221 78.48 -8.52 -22.53
CA VAL A 221 79.30 -7.31 -22.74
C VAL A 221 80.70 -7.69 -23.23
N GLU A 222 81.16 -7.06 -24.32
CA GLU A 222 82.37 -7.42 -25.07
C GLU A 222 83.27 -6.19 -25.25
N ASN A 223 84.55 -6.31 -24.88
CA ASN A 223 85.61 -5.33 -25.15
C ASN A 223 86.23 -5.60 -26.52
N ASN A 224 86.30 -4.57 -27.38
CA ASN A 224 86.94 -4.67 -28.70
C ASN A 224 88.32 -3.97 -28.78
N GLY A 225 88.88 -3.56 -27.64
CA GLY A 225 90.12 -2.79 -27.53
C GLY A 225 89.97 -1.27 -27.66
N SER A 226 88.76 -0.77 -27.96
CA SER A 226 88.50 0.68 -28.08
C SER A 226 87.15 1.13 -27.49
N GLU A 227 86.15 0.25 -27.50
CA GLU A 227 84.78 0.47 -27.03
C GLU A 227 84.25 -0.79 -26.34
N LEU A 228 83.21 -0.64 -25.52
CA LEU A 228 82.45 -1.76 -24.95
C LEU A 228 81.12 -1.94 -25.70
N ILE A 229 80.84 -3.17 -26.14
CA ILE A 229 79.65 -3.54 -26.92
C ILE A 229 78.70 -4.39 -26.07
N ILE A 230 77.39 -4.10 -26.13
CA ILE A 230 76.34 -4.82 -25.39
C ILE A 230 75.45 -5.65 -26.33
N LYS A 231 75.20 -6.92 -25.97
CA LYS A 231 74.47 -7.94 -26.77
C LYS A 231 73.40 -8.68 -25.94
N MET A 232 72.43 -9.31 -26.61
CA MET A 232 71.23 -9.91 -26.01
C MET A 232 70.88 -11.29 -26.64
N ALA A 233 70.19 -12.15 -25.89
CA ALA A 233 69.98 -13.57 -26.24
C ALA A 233 68.74 -13.87 -27.11
N LYS A 234 68.70 -15.09 -27.67
CA LYS A 234 67.69 -15.54 -28.65
C LYS A 234 66.41 -16.18 -28.07
N ALA A 235 66.40 -16.53 -26.79
CA ALA A 235 65.26 -17.15 -26.13
C ALA A 235 65.15 -16.60 -24.70
N LEU A 236 63.96 -16.13 -24.31
CA LEU A 236 63.78 -15.31 -23.12
C LEU A 236 62.99 -16.09 -22.05
N THR A 237 63.61 -16.35 -20.91
CA THR A 237 62.97 -16.94 -19.72
C THR A 237 62.74 -15.86 -18.66
N ASP A 238 61.91 -16.18 -17.67
CA ASP A 238 61.75 -15.41 -16.42
C ASP A 238 61.24 -13.96 -16.63
N LEU A 239 60.46 -13.73 -17.70
CA LEU A 239 59.75 -12.48 -17.95
C LEU A 239 58.38 -12.47 -17.25
N THR A 240 58.09 -11.42 -16.48
CA THR A 240 56.79 -11.22 -15.83
C THR A 240 55.71 -10.68 -16.78
N SER A 241 56.13 -10.01 -17.86
CA SER A 241 55.26 -9.64 -18.98
C SER A 241 56.08 -9.41 -20.26
N ALA A 242 55.42 -9.50 -21.41
CA ALA A 242 55.96 -9.13 -22.71
C ALA A 242 54.93 -8.30 -23.49
N THR A 243 55.36 -7.18 -24.09
CA THR A 243 54.51 -6.31 -24.90
C THR A 243 55.04 -6.25 -26.32
N PHE A 244 54.27 -6.80 -27.26
CA PHE A 244 54.58 -6.82 -28.68
C PHE A 244 53.78 -5.73 -29.39
N THR A 245 54.45 -4.81 -30.10
CA THR A 245 53.78 -3.73 -30.84
C THR A 245 53.98 -3.93 -32.34
N THR A 246 52.90 -3.97 -33.14
CA THR A 246 53.03 -4.04 -34.60
C THR A 246 53.49 -2.69 -35.18
N PRO A 247 54.07 -2.64 -36.40
CA PRO A 247 54.40 -1.37 -37.06
C PRO A 247 53.18 -0.43 -37.20
N ASP A 248 51.99 -1.00 -37.35
CA ASP A 248 50.74 -0.25 -37.39
C ASP A 248 50.37 0.37 -36.04
N GLY A 249 50.91 -0.16 -34.93
CA GLY A 249 50.78 0.34 -33.56
C GLY A 249 49.77 -0.40 -32.68
N ASN A 250 49.30 -1.59 -33.08
CA ASN A 250 48.51 -2.45 -32.20
C ASN A 250 49.43 -3.09 -31.15
N THR A 251 49.02 -3.16 -29.88
CA THR A 251 49.83 -3.73 -28.80
C THR A 251 49.23 -5.03 -28.27
N THR A 252 50.04 -6.08 -28.17
CA THR A 252 49.69 -7.35 -27.53
C THR A 252 50.51 -7.50 -26.26
N VAL A 253 49.85 -7.45 -25.11
CA VAL A 253 50.45 -7.74 -23.80
C VAL A 253 50.20 -9.20 -23.45
N VAL A 254 51.25 -9.90 -23.04
CA VAL A 254 51.19 -11.25 -22.46
C VAL A 254 51.75 -11.16 -21.05
N ASN A 255 50.98 -11.56 -20.04
CA ASN A 255 51.38 -11.52 -18.63
C ASN A 255 50.64 -12.60 -17.80
N ASP A 256 50.81 -12.54 -16.48
CA ASP A 256 50.10 -13.32 -15.47
C ASP A 256 48.56 -13.24 -15.53
N ASN A 257 48.02 -12.13 -16.04
CA ASN A 257 46.59 -11.91 -16.25
C ASN A 257 46.08 -12.43 -17.62
N GLY A 258 46.96 -13.03 -18.44
CA GLY A 258 46.62 -13.65 -19.73
C GLY A 258 47.17 -12.90 -20.94
N VAL A 259 46.37 -12.81 -22.00
CA VAL A 259 46.74 -12.17 -23.28
C VAL A 259 45.75 -11.05 -23.60
N THR A 260 46.22 -9.82 -23.78
CA THR A 260 45.40 -8.67 -24.16
C THR A 260 45.93 -7.99 -25.41
N ILE A 261 45.12 -7.92 -26.47
CA ILE A 261 45.39 -7.23 -27.72
C ILE A 261 44.62 -5.90 -27.72
N THR A 262 45.33 -4.78 -27.68
CA THR A 262 44.77 -3.42 -27.80
C THR A 262 45.02 -2.88 -29.22
N PRO A 263 43.99 -2.68 -30.04
CA PRO A 263 44.13 -2.01 -31.33
C PRO A 263 44.53 -0.53 -31.17
N LYS A 264 45.24 0.02 -32.16
CA LYS A 264 45.49 1.47 -32.24
C LYS A 264 44.24 2.27 -32.63
N ASP A 265 43.37 1.67 -33.43
CA ASP A 265 42.10 2.27 -33.83
C ASP A 265 41.19 2.39 -32.61
N SER A 266 41.03 3.60 -32.08
CA SER A 266 40.28 3.89 -30.85
C SER A 266 38.79 3.50 -30.91
N GLN A 267 38.26 3.14 -32.08
CA GLN A 267 36.91 2.62 -32.26
C GLN A 267 36.82 1.11 -31.99
N LYS A 268 37.94 0.39 -32.02
CA LYS A 268 38.05 -1.03 -31.70
C LYS A 268 38.61 -1.19 -30.29
N LYS A 269 37.82 -1.74 -29.39
CA LYS A 269 38.23 -1.94 -28.00
C LYS A 269 39.25 -3.09 -27.89
N PRO A 270 39.99 -3.20 -26.76
CA PRO A 270 40.85 -4.34 -26.51
C PRO A 270 40.09 -5.67 -26.58
N VAL A 271 40.81 -6.72 -26.97
CA VAL A 271 40.38 -8.12 -26.89
C VAL A 271 41.28 -8.81 -25.86
N SER A 272 40.72 -9.45 -24.84
CA SER A 272 41.50 -10.16 -23.82
C SER A 272 41.04 -11.61 -23.64
N LEU A 273 42.01 -12.49 -23.44
CA LEU A 273 41.82 -13.87 -23.01
C LEU A 273 42.47 -14.05 -21.64
N THR A 274 41.63 -14.33 -20.65
CA THR A 274 41.95 -14.35 -19.22
C THR A 274 41.46 -15.66 -18.58
N ASP A 275 41.67 -15.85 -17.29
CA ASP A 275 41.07 -16.96 -16.52
C ASP A 275 39.52 -16.86 -16.45
N ALA A 276 38.97 -15.65 -16.55
CA ALA A 276 37.54 -15.39 -16.72
C ALA A 276 37.01 -15.65 -18.16
N GLY A 277 37.89 -16.04 -19.10
CA GLY A 277 37.54 -16.34 -20.49
C GLY A 277 37.90 -15.22 -21.49
N LEU A 278 37.18 -15.20 -22.62
CA LEU A 278 37.39 -14.26 -23.73
C LEU A 278 36.44 -13.06 -23.62
N ASP A 279 36.98 -11.86 -23.42
CA ASP A 279 36.30 -10.60 -23.71
C ASP A 279 36.78 -10.07 -25.07
N ASN A 280 35.87 -9.97 -26.04
CA ASN A 280 36.19 -9.41 -27.36
C ASN A 280 36.01 -7.88 -27.42
N GLY A 281 35.78 -7.20 -26.29
CA GLY A 281 35.61 -5.75 -26.19
C GLY A 281 34.35 -5.21 -26.86
N GLY A 282 33.41 -6.07 -27.24
CA GLY A 282 32.29 -5.74 -28.13
C GLY A 282 32.66 -5.60 -29.61
N ASN A 283 33.89 -5.96 -30.01
CA ASN A 283 34.21 -6.18 -31.43
C ASN A 283 33.42 -7.42 -31.94
N GLN A 284 33.24 -7.56 -33.25
CA GLN A 284 32.63 -8.76 -33.84
C GLN A 284 33.61 -9.94 -33.79
N ILE A 285 33.12 -11.13 -33.40
CA ILE A 285 33.86 -12.39 -33.50
C ILE A 285 33.51 -13.03 -34.85
N THR A 286 34.48 -13.10 -35.76
CA THR A 286 34.31 -13.70 -37.10
C THR A 286 34.93 -15.10 -37.16
N ASN A 287 34.54 -15.90 -38.17
CA ASN A 287 35.04 -17.25 -38.42
C ASN A 287 34.72 -18.31 -37.33
N VAL A 288 33.70 -18.07 -36.50
CA VAL A 288 33.14 -19.10 -35.61
C VAL A 288 32.38 -20.13 -36.44
N ALA A 289 32.73 -21.42 -36.32
CA ALA A 289 32.01 -22.53 -36.95
C ALA A 289 30.57 -22.65 -36.43
N SER A 290 29.72 -23.42 -37.11
CA SER A 290 28.38 -23.74 -36.57
C SER A 290 28.50 -24.61 -35.33
N GLY A 291 27.66 -24.36 -34.32
CA GLY A 291 27.63 -25.16 -33.11
C GLY A 291 27.10 -26.58 -33.30
N GLY A 292 26.24 -26.81 -34.30
CA GLY A 292 25.50 -28.07 -34.45
C GLY A 292 24.66 -28.38 -33.20
N ASP A 293 24.53 -29.66 -32.88
CA ASP A 293 23.65 -30.18 -31.81
C ASP A 293 24.38 -30.33 -30.45
N VAL A 294 25.26 -29.39 -30.07
CA VAL A 294 26.04 -29.46 -28.82
C VAL A 294 25.83 -28.21 -27.95
N ASP A 295 25.06 -28.37 -26.87
CA ASP A 295 24.58 -27.31 -25.96
C ASP A 295 25.66 -26.40 -25.31
N THR A 296 26.94 -26.77 -25.39
CA THR A 296 28.03 -26.16 -24.63
C THR A 296 29.05 -25.38 -25.47
N ASN A 297 28.78 -25.15 -26.76
CA ASN A 297 29.68 -24.41 -27.64
C ASN A 297 29.13 -23.03 -28.08
N ALA A 298 29.95 -22.26 -28.80
CA ALA A 298 29.61 -20.91 -29.25
C ALA A 298 28.82 -20.95 -30.57
N ALA A 299 27.49 -20.86 -30.48
CA ALA A 299 26.61 -20.71 -31.64
C ALA A 299 26.96 -19.45 -32.44
N ASN A 300 27.02 -19.56 -33.78
CA ASN A 300 27.35 -18.45 -34.66
C ASN A 300 26.09 -17.73 -35.18
N ILE A 301 26.28 -16.62 -35.92
CA ILE A 301 25.16 -15.83 -36.46
C ILE A 301 24.35 -16.58 -37.54
N GLY A 302 24.92 -17.64 -38.14
CA GLY A 302 24.21 -18.59 -38.99
C GLY A 302 23.27 -19.48 -38.19
N ASP A 303 23.71 -20.00 -37.05
CA ASP A 303 22.89 -20.82 -36.15
C ASP A 303 21.67 -20.05 -35.63
N LEU A 304 21.85 -18.79 -35.21
CA LEU A 304 20.74 -17.91 -34.81
C LEU A 304 19.79 -17.58 -35.97
N LYS A 305 20.33 -17.35 -37.18
CA LYS A 305 19.53 -17.15 -38.40
C LYS A 305 18.76 -18.41 -38.78
N ASN A 306 19.34 -19.59 -38.60
CA ASN A 306 18.69 -20.88 -38.84
C ASN A 306 17.58 -21.11 -37.82
N ALA A 307 17.81 -20.87 -36.52
CA ALA A 307 16.78 -20.96 -35.48
C ALA A 307 15.61 -20.00 -35.75
N THR A 308 15.90 -18.76 -36.14
CA THR A 308 14.88 -17.75 -36.48
C THR A 308 14.13 -18.15 -37.76
N SER A 309 14.84 -18.60 -38.80
CA SER A 309 14.23 -19.04 -40.06
C SER A 309 13.38 -20.29 -39.88
N ASN A 310 13.80 -21.22 -39.01
CA ASN A 310 13.03 -22.41 -38.65
C ASN A 310 11.75 -22.03 -37.89
N LEU A 311 11.82 -21.05 -36.97
CA LEU A 311 10.64 -20.57 -36.24
C LEU A 311 9.65 -19.85 -37.18
N VAL A 312 10.15 -18.98 -38.08
CA VAL A 312 9.32 -18.28 -39.08
C VAL A 312 8.69 -19.26 -40.07
N ASN A 313 9.46 -20.23 -40.60
CA ASN A 313 8.95 -21.21 -41.58
C ASN A 313 8.12 -22.35 -40.96
N LYS A 314 8.19 -22.57 -39.65
CA LYS A 314 7.33 -23.55 -38.95
C LYS A 314 5.95 -22.97 -38.63
N GLY A 315 5.88 -21.66 -38.39
CA GLY A 315 4.62 -20.92 -38.28
C GLY A 315 3.65 -21.50 -37.23
N PHE A 316 2.37 -21.40 -37.54
CA PHE A 316 1.29 -22.16 -36.89
C PHE A 316 0.26 -22.60 -37.92
N ASN A 317 -0.33 -23.79 -37.75
CA ASN A 317 -1.40 -24.24 -38.64
C ASN A 317 -2.73 -23.62 -38.24
N ILE A 318 -3.51 -23.21 -39.25
CA ILE A 318 -4.95 -22.97 -39.13
C ILE A 318 -5.68 -24.04 -39.93
N ALA A 319 -6.83 -24.48 -39.44
CA ALA A 319 -7.72 -25.40 -40.15
C ALA A 319 -9.07 -24.72 -40.36
N ALA A 320 -9.63 -24.85 -41.56
CA ALA A 320 -11.02 -24.49 -41.85
C ALA A 320 -11.95 -25.68 -41.62
N ASP A 321 -13.24 -25.42 -41.38
CA ASP A 321 -14.25 -26.45 -41.04
C ASP A 321 -14.45 -27.53 -42.13
N ASN A 322 -13.96 -27.28 -43.35
CA ASN A 322 -13.93 -28.25 -44.45
C ASN A 322 -12.72 -29.22 -44.42
N GLY A 323 -11.86 -29.12 -43.41
CA GLY A 323 -10.65 -29.93 -43.26
C GLY A 323 -9.44 -29.46 -44.08
N ALA A 324 -9.49 -28.26 -44.68
CA ALA A 324 -8.32 -27.65 -45.30
C ALA A 324 -7.43 -27.00 -44.24
N GLU A 325 -6.16 -27.39 -44.18
CA GLU A 325 -5.13 -26.75 -43.35
C GLU A 325 -4.28 -25.77 -44.18
N ASP A 326 -3.83 -24.69 -43.53
CA ASP A 326 -2.82 -23.75 -44.05
C ASP A 326 -1.80 -23.43 -42.94
N ASN A 327 -0.54 -23.15 -43.31
CA ASN A 327 0.56 -22.88 -42.37
C ASN A 327 0.94 -21.39 -42.41
N VAL A 328 0.45 -20.65 -41.42
CA VAL A 328 0.64 -19.21 -41.29
C VAL A 328 2.01 -18.92 -40.69
N LYS A 329 2.86 -18.22 -41.41
CA LYS A 329 4.20 -17.85 -40.96
C LYS A 329 4.18 -16.62 -40.07
N LEU A 330 5.18 -16.50 -39.20
CA LEU A 330 5.28 -15.35 -38.29
C LEU A 330 5.50 -14.06 -39.08
N GLY A 331 4.49 -13.17 -39.07
CA GLY A 331 4.45 -11.92 -39.82
C GLY A 331 3.40 -11.88 -40.93
N GLU A 332 2.79 -13.02 -41.28
CA GLU A 332 1.68 -13.07 -42.25
C GLU A 332 0.35 -12.65 -41.60
N THR A 333 -0.57 -12.11 -42.40
CA THR A 333 -1.88 -11.62 -41.93
C THR A 333 -3.00 -12.58 -42.30
N VAL A 334 -3.57 -13.28 -41.31
CA VAL A 334 -4.76 -14.11 -41.50
C VAL A 334 -5.99 -13.21 -41.69
N LYS A 335 -6.73 -13.41 -42.78
CA LYS A 335 -7.94 -12.64 -43.09
C LYS A 335 -9.17 -13.54 -43.11
N PHE A 336 -9.93 -13.52 -42.02
CA PHE A 336 -11.23 -14.16 -41.94
C PHE A 336 -12.25 -13.39 -42.79
N THR A 337 -12.79 -14.03 -43.83
CA THR A 337 -13.77 -13.40 -44.74
C THR A 337 -14.99 -14.28 -44.95
N ASP A 338 -16.17 -13.72 -44.74
CA ASP A 338 -17.43 -14.24 -45.25
C ASP A 338 -17.92 -13.34 -46.41
N PRO A 339 -17.89 -13.79 -47.67
CA PRO A 339 -18.40 -13.03 -48.82
C PRO A 339 -19.91 -12.76 -48.77
N LYS A 340 -20.69 -13.51 -47.98
CA LYS A 340 -22.14 -13.30 -47.78
C LYS A 340 -22.46 -12.39 -46.58
N GLY A 341 -21.46 -12.04 -45.76
CA GLY A 341 -21.57 -11.05 -44.67
C GLY A 341 -22.35 -11.51 -43.43
N ASN A 342 -22.61 -12.81 -43.30
CA ASN A 342 -23.31 -13.41 -42.16
C ASN A 342 -22.43 -13.44 -40.90
N ILE A 343 -21.11 -13.57 -41.06
CA ILE A 343 -20.13 -13.46 -39.97
C ILE A 343 -19.42 -12.11 -40.04
N VAL A 344 -19.56 -11.32 -38.98
CA VAL A 344 -18.83 -10.06 -38.78
C VAL A 344 -17.68 -10.31 -37.83
N THR A 345 -16.45 -10.09 -38.31
CA THR A 345 -15.24 -10.24 -37.51
C THR A 345 -14.70 -8.88 -37.05
N THR A 346 -14.39 -8.76 -35.76
CA THR A 346 -13.73 -7.57 -35.19
C THR A 346 -12.51 -7.98 -34.36
N VAL A 347 -11.50 -7.13 -34.29
CA VAL A 347 -10.22 -7.42 -33.60
C VAL A 347 -9.90 -6.30 -32.62
N SER A 348 -9.62 -6.66 -31.38
CA SER A 348 -9.21 -5.74 -30.30
C SER A 348 -8.31 -6.50 -29.33
N ASP A 349 -7.14 -5.94 -28.97
CA ASP A 349 -6.26 -6.47 -27.92
C ASP A 349 -5.92 -7.98 -28.03
N ASN A 350 -5.65 -8.43 -29.27
CA ASN A 350 -5.39 -9.83 -29.67
C ASN A 350 -6.60 -10.79 -29.59
N GLU A 351 -7.79 -10.30 -29.26
CA GLU A 351 -9.04 -11.06 -29.30
C GLU A 351 -9.73 -10.88 -30.66
N ILE A 352 -10.09 -12.00 -31.32
CA ILE A 352 -10.92 -12.01 -32.54
C ILE A 352 -12.36 -12.30 -32.12
N LYS A 353 -13.23 -11.29 -32.19
CA LYS A 353 -14.65 -11.42 -31.87
C LYS A 353 -15.43 -11.74 -33.15
N LEU A 354 -16.04 -12.93 -33.17
CA LEU A 354 -16.97 -13.39 -34.20
C LEU A 354 -18.40 -13.04 -33.78
N GLY A 355 -19.06 -12.16 -34.52
CA GLY A 355 -20.47 -11.82 -34.36
C GLY A 355 -21.29 -12.21 -35.59
N LEU A 356 -22.62 -12.27 -35.43
CA LEU A 356 -23.53 -12.40 -36.56
C LEU A 356 -23.77 -11.03 -37.22
N GLY A 357 -23.92 -11.04 -38.54
CA GLY A 357 -24.34 -9.88 -39.33
C GLY A 357 -25.75 -9.42 -38.98
N LYS A 358 -26.05 -8.14 -39.26
CA LYS A 358 -27.38 -7.54 -39.01
C LYS A 358 -28.49 -8.18 -39.85
N ASP A 359 -28.14 -8.74 -41.01
CA ASP A 359 -28.98 -9.53 -41.89
C ASP A 359 -28.28 -10.88 -42.08
N LEU A 360 -29.03 -11.98 -42.23
CA LEU A 360 -28.47 -13.32 -42.49
C LEU A 360 -29.00 -13.85 -43.82
N THR A 361 -28.11 -14.05 -44.79
CA THR A 361 -28.36 -14.57 -46.13
C THR A 361 -27.88 -16.01 -46.23
N VAL A 362 -28.81 -16.96 -46.24
CA VAL A 362 -28.54 -18.40 -46.33
C VAL A 362 -28.99 -18.93 -47.69
N GLY A 363 -28.13 -19.70 -48.38
CA GLY A 363 -28.32 -20.11 -49.77
C GLY A 363 -27.88 -19.05 -50.80
N ASP A 364 -28.28 -19.23 -52.05
CA ASP A 364 -28.07 -18.30 -53.18
C ASP A 364 -29.05 -18.59 -54.35
N ASP A 365 -28.73 -18.11 -55.56
CA ASP A 365 -29.58 -18.18 -56.75
C ASP A 365 -29.74 -19.59 -57.34
N LYS A 366 -28.95 -20.56 -56.86
CA LYS A 366 -28.94 -21.95 -57.37
C LYS A 366 -29.29 -22.95 -56.27
N GLU A 367 -28.84 -22.73 -55.04
CA GLU A 367 -29.18 -23.55 -53.88
C GLU A 367 -29.95 -22.72 -52.83
N PRO A 368 -31.30 -22.81 -52.78
CA PRO A 368 -32.10 -22.09 -51.80
C PRO A 368 -31.78 -22.56 -50.37
N GLY A 369 -31.51 -21.60 -49.48
CA GLY A 369 -31.14 -21.90 -48.11
C GLY A 369 -32.29 -22.41 -47.25
N THR A 370 -31.93 -23.12 -46.19
CA THR A 370 -32.85 -23.44 -45.08
C THR A 370 -32.26 -22.97 -43.77
N ILE A 371 -33.12 -22.50 -42.86
CA ILE A 371 -32.75 -22.18 -41.48
C ILE A 371 -33.60 -23.06 -40.58
N THR A 372 -32.97 -23.89 -39.72
CA THR A 372 -33.69 -24.76 -38.79
C THR A 372 -33.30 -24.52 -37.35
N VAL A 373 -34.30 -24.46 -36.47
CA VAL A 373 -34.13 -24.44 -35.02
C VAL A 373 -34.48 -25.83 -34.50
N LYS A 374 -33.52 -26.49 -33.84
CA LYS A 374 -33.74 -27.81 -33.24
C LYS A 374 -34.67 -27.71 -32.02
N GLY A 375 -35.64 -28.62 -31.93
CA GLY A 375 -36.42 -28.83 -30.71
C GLY A 375 -35.68 -29.71 -29.70
N GLU A 376 -36.24 -29.85 -28.50
CA GLU A 376 -35.69 -30.65 -27.38
C GLU A 376 -35.42 -32.13 -27.74
N SER A 377 -36.09 -32.66 -28.76
CA SER A 377 -35.91 -34.01 -29.29
C SER A 377 -34.78 -34.17 -30.34
N GLY A 378 -34.01 -33.11 -30.61
CA GLY A 378 -32.94 -33.11 -31.63
C GLY A 378 -33.42 -33.07 -33.08
N LYS A 379 -34.73 -33.20 -33.32
CA LYS A 379 -35.37 -32.96 -34.62
C LYS A 379 -35.58 -31.45 -34.85
N ASP A 380 -35.80 -31.04 -36.09
CA ASP A 380 -36.16 -29.65 -36.38
C ASP A 380 -37.52 -29.32 -35.75
N GLY A 381 -37.61 -28.23 -34.99
CA GLY A 381 -38.84 -27.72 -34.38
C GLY A 381 -39.48 -26.59 -35.20
N VAL A 382 -38.65 -25.71 -35.75
CA VAL A 382 -39.04 -24.67 -36.70
C VAL A 382 -38.09 -24.72 -37.90
N SER A 383 -38.62 -24.63 -39.12
CA SER A 383 -37.83 -24.50 -40.35
C SER A 383 -38.34 -23.35 -41.22
N LEU A 384 -37.42 -22.63 -41.86
CA LEU A 384 -37.71 -21.65 -42.90
C LEU A 384 -37.05 -22.13 -44.20
N ASN A 385 -37.81 -22.16 -45.30
CA ASN A 385 -37.37 -22.70 -46.59
C ASN A 385 -37.34 -21.63 -47.68
N GLY A 386 -36.15 -21.30 -48.18
CA GLY A 386 -35.97 -20.33 -49.26
C GLY A 386 -36.50 -20.77 -50.63
N LYS A 387 -36.80 -22.07 -50.82
CA LYS A 387 -37.27 -22.62 -52.10
C LYS A 387 -38.71 -22.23 -52.45
N ASP A 388 -39.57 -22.15 -51.44
CA ASP A 388 -41.02 -21.99 -51.57
C ASP A 388 -41.62 -20.97 -50.58
N GLY A 389 -40.79 -20.38 -49.71
CA GLY A 389 -41.22 -19.41 -48.70
C GLY A 389 -42.00 -20.05 -47.54
N SER A 390 -41.98 -21.38 -47.40
CA SER A 390 -42.70 -22.07 -46.32
C SER A 390 -42.02 -21.91 -44.96
N ILE A 391 -42.85 -21.88 -43.92
CA ILE A 391 -42.45 -22.00 -42.52
C ILE A 391 -43.03 -23.32 -41.99
N GLY A 392 -42.15 -24.26 -41.64
CA GLY A 392 -42.51 -25.51 -40.98
C GLY A 392 -42.53 -25.35 -39.46
N LEU A 393 -43.59 -25.81 -38.82
CA LEU A 393 -43.79 -25.81 -37.37
C LEU A 393 -44.10 -27.23 -36.89
N ASN A 394 -43.16 -27.87 -36.21
CA ASN A 394 -43.29 -29.25 -35.76
C ASN A 394 -43.73 -29.29 -34.29
N GLY A 395 -45.01 -29.63 -34.05
CA GLY A 395 -45.51 -29.89 -32.69
C GLY A 395 -44.87 -31.13 -32.06
N LYS A 396 -44.82 -31.19 -30.72
CA LYS A 396 -44.11 -32.27 -30.00
C LYS A 396 -44.55 -33.69 -30.36
N ASP A 397 -45.78 -33.84 -30.84
CA ASP A 397 -46.44 -35.11 -31.16
C ASP A 397 -46.42 -35.45 -32.67
N GLY A 398 -45.59 -34.75 -33.48
CA GLY A 398 -45.27 -35.15 -34.85
C GLY A 398 -46.34 -34.90 -35.91
N THR A 399 -47.39 -34.14 -35.59
CA THR A 399 -48.26 -33.55 -36.61
C THR A 399 -47.64 -32.21 -37.04
N ASN A 400 -47.03 -32.18 -38.22
CA ASN A 400 -46.31 -31.01 -38.72
C ASN A 400 -47.31 -30.01 -39.33
N GLY A 401 -47.20 -28.74 -38.94
CA GLY A 401 -47.90 -27.64 -39.61
C GLY A 401 -47.00 -26.96 -40.65
N THR A 402 -47.51 -26.73 -41.85
CA THR A 402 -46.85 -25.90 -42.87
C THR A 402 -47.65 -24.63 -43.08
N ILE A 403 -47.03 -23.48 -42.82
CA ILE A 403 -47.56 -22.18 -43.19
C ILE A 403 -46.91 -21.80 -44.52
N THR A 404 -47.72 -21.51 -45.54
CA THR A 404 -47.24 -21.06 -46.86
C THR A 404 -48.02 -19.84 -47.34
N VAL A 405 -47.52 -19.17 -48.38
CA VAL A 405 -48.21 -18.04 -49.01
C VAL A 405 -48.66 -18.45 -50.41
N LYS A 406 -49.98 -18.52 -50.63
CA LYS A 406 -50.59 -18.83 -51.94
C LYS A 406 -51.58 -17.75 -52.36
N GLN A 407 -51.89 -17.67 -53.65
CA GLN A 407 -52.99 -16.82 -54.14
C GLN A 407 -54.33 -17.46 -53.74
N GLY A 408 -55.03 -16.84 -52.79
CA GLY A 408 -56.34 -17.29 -52.33
C GLY A 408 -57.50 -16.49 -52.93
N LYS A 409 -58.73 -16.91 -52.62
CA LYS A 409 -59.96 -16.37 -53.22
C LYS A 409 -60.13 -14.85 -52.97
N PRO A 410 -60.77 -14.08 -53.88
CA PRO A 410 -61.08 -12.67 -53.64
C PRO A 410 -61.97 -12.46 -52.40
N GLY A 411 -61.67 -11.42 -51.62
CA GLY A 411 -62.51 -10.94 -50.52
C GLY A 411 -63.51 -9.88 -50.98
N VAL A 412 -64.23 -9.25 -50.05
CA VAL A 412 -65.21 -8.19 -50.39
C VAL A 412 -64.60 -6.92 -51.00
N ASP A 413 -63.30 -6.68 -50.81
CA ASP A 413 -62.54 -5.63 -51.51
C ASP A 413 -62.08 -6.03 -52.94
N GLY A 414 -62.21 -7.30 -53.31
CA GLY A 414 -61.67 -7.85 -54.55
C GLY A 414 -62.67 -7.78 -55.70
N LYS A 415 -62.20 -7.35 -56.88
CA LYS A 415 -62.91 -7.66 -58.13
C LYS A 415 -62.72 -9.14 -58.45
N ASP A 416 -63.70 -9.75 -59.12
CA ASP A 416 -63.54 -11.12 -59.61
C ASP A 416 -62.30 -11.24 -60.50
N GLY A 417 -61.43 -12.19 -60.17
CA GLY A 417 -60.11 -12.39 -60.79
C GLY A 417 -58.93 -11.77 -60.04
N GLU A 418 -59.11 -10.71 -59.25
CA GLU A 418 -58.03 -10.10 -58.45
C GLU A 418 -57.80 -10.88 -57.13
N THR A 419 -57.06 -11.99 -57.24
CA THR A 419 -56.61 -12.79 -56.09
C THR A 419 -55.47 -12.08 -55.33
N LYS A 420 -55.48 -12.19 -54.00
CA LYS A 420 -54.44 -11.63 -53.12
C LYS A 420 -53.72 -12.77 -52.38
N PRO A 421 -52.44 -12.60 -51.99
CA PRO A 421 -51.73 -13.60 -51.22
C PRO A 421 -52.43 -13.83 -49.87
N ARG A 422 -52.71 -15.09 -49.55
CA ARG A 422 -53.24 -15.54 -48.26
C ARG A 422 -52.19 -16.41 -47.57
N LEU A 423 -52.27 -16.45 -46.24
CA LEU A 423 -51.68 -17.55 -45.49
C LEU A 423 -52.52 -18.81 -45.76
N ASP A 424 -51.87 -19.82 -46.32
CA ASP A 424 -52.35 -21.19 -46.29
C ASP A 424 -51.81 -21.85 -45.03
N ILE A 425 -52.69 -22.48 -44.28
CA ILE A 425 -52.32 -23.34 -43.15
C ILE A 425 -52.86 -24.74 -43.47
N ASN A 426 -51.96 -25.66 -43.79
CA ASN A 426 -52.28 -27.06 -44.12
C ASN A 426 -53.36 -27.25 -45.21
N GLY A 427 -53.45 -26.33 -46.19
CA GLY A 427 -54.39 -26.39 -47.31
C GLY A 427 -55.59 -25.42 -47.22
N GLU A 428 -55.86 -24.82 -46.06
CA GLU A 428 -57.00 -23.91 -45.85
C GLU A 428 -56.60 -22.43 -46.02
N ASP A 429 -57.40 -21.67 -46.77
CA ASP A 429 -57.27 -20.21 -46.93
C ASP A 429 -57.68 -19.51 -45.63
N VAL A 430 -56.74 -18.91 -44.90
CA VAL A 430 -57.09 -18.12 -43.70
C VAL A 430 -57.80 -16.82 -44.10
N ALA A 431 -59.04 -16.66 -43.64
CA ALA A 431 -59.81 -15.43 -43.83
C ALA A 431 -59.13 -14.24 -43.13
N THR A 432 -58.87 -13.19 -43.88
CA THR A 432 -58.36 -11.91 -43.38
C THR A 432 -59.51 -11.01 -42.92
N LEU A 433 -59.18 -9.96 -42.17
CA LEU A 433 -60.16 -8.93 -41.79
C LEU A 433 -60.92 -8.38 -43.02
N ASN A 434 -60.26 -8.22 -44.16
CA ASN A 434 -60.85 -7.66 -45.38
C ASN A 434 -61.85 -8.58 -46.12
N ASP A 435 -62.15 -9.79 -45.63
CA ASP A 435 -62.97 -10.76 -46.38
C ASP A 435 -64.45 -10.75 -45.97
N GLY A 436 -64.76 -10.49 -44.69
CA GLY A 436 -66.04 -9.94 -44.25
C GLY A 436 -67.30 -10.84 -44.27
N LEU A 437 -68.42 -10.18 -43.98
CA LEU A 437 -69.81 -10.65 -43.95
C LEU A 437 -70.71 -9.61 -44.63
N LYS A 438 -71.94 -9.99 -44.99
CA LYS A 438 -72.92 -9.12 -45.66
C LYS A 438 -74.25 -9.12 -44.89
N PHE A 439 -74.86 -7.95 -44.76
CA PHE A 439 -76.11 -7.73 -44.01
C PHE A 439 -77.05 -6.85 -44.83
N ASP A 440 -78.26 -7.33 -45.12
CA ASP A 440 -79.29 -6.54 -45.80
C ASP A 440 -80.28 -5.92 -44.80
N GLY A 441 -81.09 -4.97 -45.27
CA GLY A 441 -82.16 -4.34 -44.49
C GLY A 441 -83.15 -3.60 -45.38
N ASP A 442 -84.32 -3.25 -44.83
CA ASP A 442 -85.56 -2.86 -45.53
C ASP A 442 -85.46 -1.76 -46.61
N LYS A 443 -84.35 -1.00 -46.70
CA LYS A 443 -84.23 0.10 -47.66
C LYS A 443 -82.80 0.40 -48.11
N GLY A 444 -82.34 -0.35 -49.11
CA GLY A 444 -81.29 0.06 -50.05
C GLY A 444 -79.86 -0.26 -49.61
N ASP A 445 -79.14 -0.91 -50.50
CA ASP A 445 -77.73 -1.33 -50.44
C ASP A 445 -77.34 -2.29 -49.28
N THR A 446 -76.82 -3.46 -49.65
CA THR A 446 -76.27 -4.46 -48.72
C THR A 446 -75.12 -3.87 -47.91
N ILE A 447 -75.24 -3.86 -46.59
CA ILE A 447 -74.18 -3.44 -45.67
C ILE A 447 -73.13 -4.55 -45.62
N ILE A 448 -72.05 -4.37 -46.39
CA ILE A 448 -70.87 -5.22 -46.30
C ILE A 448 -70.02 -4.78 -45.10
N LYS A 449 -69.65 -5.72 -44.24
CA LYS A 449 -68.79 -5.50 -43.07
C LYS A 449 -67.58 -6.41 -43.10
N LYS A 450 -66.40 -5.84 -42.85
CA LYS A 450 -65.16 -6.61 -42.70
C LYS A 450 -65.18 -7.44 -41.41
N LEU A 451 -64.43 -8.53 -41.38
CA LEU A 451 -64.26 -9.33 -40.17
C LEU A 451 -63.57 -8.44 -39.12
N ASN A 452 -64.09 -8.45 -37.89
CA ASN A 452 -63.76 -7.51 -36.81
C ASN A 452 -64.19 -6.03 -37.03
N GLU A 453 -64.98 -5.69 -38.07
CA GLU A 453 -65.73 -4.41 -38.06
C GLU A 453 -67.01 -4.53 -37.22
N THR A 454 -67.27 -3.53 -36.38
CA THR A 454 -68.53 -3.43 -35.63
C THR A 454 -69.70 -3.08 -36.56
N LEU A 455 -70.55 -4.06 -36.88
CA LEU A 455 -71.90 -3.78 -37.35
C LEU A 455 -72.64 -3.01 -36.24
N THR A 456 -72.79 -1.70 -36.40
CA THR A 456 -73.35 -0.85 -35.35
C THR A 456 -74.79 -0.46 -35.71
N ILE A 457 -75.75 -1.19 -35.16
CA ILE A 457 -77.18 -0.82 -35.23
C ILE A 457 -77.39 0.37 -34.28
N LYS A 458 -77.73 1.54 -34.82
CA LYS A 458 -77.87 2.80 -34.07
C LYS A 458 -79.27 3.37 -34.18
N GLY A 459 -79.83 3.80 -33.05
CA GLY A 459 -80.73 4.95 -33.06
C GLY A 459 -79.90 6.23 -33.19
N ASN A 460 -80.39 7.23 -33.91
CA ASN A 460 -79.68 8.51 -34.12
C ASN A 460 -79.81 9.45 -32.90
N LEU A 461 -79.27 9.00 -31.76
CA LEU A 461 -79.13 9.74 -30.51
C LEU A 461 -77.64 9.82 -30.14
N ASP A 462 -77.23 10.89 -29.47
CA ASP A 462 -75.83 11.05 -29.04
C ASP A 462 -75.41 9.97 -28.03
N LYS A 463 -74.18 9.44 -28.15
CA LYS A 463 -73.82 8.13 -27.59
C LYS A 463 -73.93 8.01 -26.07
N ASP A 464 -73.79 9.13 -25.36
CA ASP A 464 -73.77 9.23 -23.90
C ASP A 464 -75.00 9.96 -23.32
N ALA A 465 -76.00 10.27 -24.16
CA ALA A 465 -77.31 10.68 -23.66
C ALA A 465 -77.87 9.58 -22.75
N THR A 466 -78.49 9.92 -21.61
CA THR A 466 -78.97 8.87 -20.70
C THR A 466 -80.16 8.14 -21.31
N VAL A 467 -79.88 6.99 -21.91
CA VAL A 467 -80.85 6.09 -22.51
C VAL A 467 -81.53 5.22 -21.47
N THR A 468 -82.73 4.77 -21.82
CA THR A 468 -83.64 4.00 -20.99
C THR A 468 -84.15 2.86 -21.87
N ASP A 469 -83.64 1.66 -21.58
CA ASP A 469 -83.86 0.41 -22.31
C ASP A 469 -85.34 0.00 -22.32
N LYS A 470 -86.05 0.28 -21.23
CA LYS A 470 -87.51 0.14 -21.10
C LYS A 470 -88.31 0.81 -22.23
N ASN A 471 -87.73 1.77 -22.95
CA ASN A 471 -88.40 2.51 -24.02
C ASN A 471 -88.18 1.96 -25.44
N LEU A 472 -87.23 1.04 -25.68
CA LEU A 472 -86.95 0.44 -27.01
C LEU A 472 -86.63 -1.07 -26.91
N ARG A 473 -87.17 -1.89 -27.80
CA ARG A 473 -86.96 -3.36 -27.82
C ARG A 473 -86.55 -3.86 -29.21
N VAL A 474 -85.76 -4.93 -29.26
CA VAL A 474 -85.41 -5.67 -30.49
C VAL A 474 -85.79 -7.14 -30.32
N ASP A 475 -86.44 -7.70 -31.33
CA ASP A 475 -86.84 -9.12 -31.40
C ASP A 475 -86.10 -9.82 -32.57
N SER A 476 -86.02 -11.16 -32.57
CA SER A 476 -85.38 -11.94 -33.65
C SER A 476 -86.32 -13.03 -34.17
N GLU A 477 -86.55 -13.05 -35.48
CA GLU A 477 -87.58 -13.84 -36.14
C GLU A 477 -87.03 -14.37 -37.49
N ASN A 478 -87.11 -15.69 -37.75
CA ASN A 478 -86.71 -16.37 -39.00
C ASN A 478 -85.29 -16.12 -39.58
N GLY A 479 -84.40 -15.43 -38.87
CA GLY A 479 -83.05 -15.03 -39.32
C GLY A 479 -82.83 -13.51 -39.36
N GLU A 480 -83.88 -12.73 -39.09
CA GLU A 480 -83.91 -11.26 -39.12
C GLU A 480 -83.97 -10.66 -37.69
N LEU A 481 -83.86 -9.32 -37.59
CA LEU A 481 -83.91 -8.55 -36.34
C LEU A 481 -84.84 -7.32 -36.49
N VAL A 482 -85.78 -7.11 -35.56
CA VAL A 482 -86.89 -6.14 -35.70
C VAL A 482 -87.04 -5.24 -34.47
N ILE A 483 -87.19 -3.91 -34.65
CA ILE A 483 -87.10 -2.89 -33.57
C ILE A 483 -88.47 -2.22 -33.27
N LYS A 484 -88.81 -2.02 -31.97
CA LYS A 484 -90.14 -1.58 -31.45
C LYS A 484 -89.97 -0.57 -30.28
N MET A 485 -90.96 0.30 -29.99
CA MET A 485 -90.89 1.39 -28.97
C MET A 485 -92.02 1.33 -27.91
N ALA A 486 -91.77 1.78 -26.67
CA ALA A 486 -92.73 1.78 -25.55
C ALA A 486 -93.62 3.03 -25.43
N LYS A 487 -94.69 2.93 -24.62
CA LYS A 487 -95.80 3.90 -24.57
C LYS A 487 -95.84 4.84 -23.36
N VAL A 488 -94.94 4.66 -22.37
CA VAL A 488 -94.81 5.52 -21.17
C VAL A 488 -93.33 5.68 -20.85
N LEU A 489 -92.79 6.90 -20.98
CA LEU A 489 -91.38 7.17 -20.78
C LEU A 489 -91.02 7.16 -19.30
N GLN A 490 -90.12 6.25 -18.91
CA GLN A 490 -89.52 6.16 -17.58
C GLN A 490 -88.01 6.42 -17.66
N ASP A 491 -87.41 6.81 -16.53
CA ASP A 491 -85.95 6.96 -16.33
C ASP A 491 -85.26 8.00 -17.24
N LEU A 492 -85.79 9.23 -17.26
CA LEU A 492 -85.16 10.40 -17.89
C LEU A 492 -84.38 11.22 -16.85
N THR A 493 -83.15 11.65 -17.17
CA THR A 493 -82.24 12.33 -16.23
C THR A 493 -82.34 13.85 -16.20
N SER A 494 -82.82 14.46 -17.29
CA SER A 494 -83.04 15.90 -17.39
C SER A 494 -84.07 16.22 -18.46
N VAL A 495 -84.69 17.40 -18.33
CA VAL A 495 -85.51 18.00 -19.39
C VAL A 495 -84.99 19.43 -19.58
N ALA A 496 -84.71 19.79 -20.84
CA ALA A 496 -84.21 21.11 -21.20
C ALA A 496 -85.31 21.91 -21.90
N THR A 497 -85.62 23.09 -21.36
CA THR A 497 -86.66 24.00 -21.89
C THR A 497 -86.15 25.43 -21.88
N GLY A 498 -85.48 25.83 -22.96
CA GLY A 498 -84.76 27.11 -23.04
C GLY A 498 -83.52 27.14 -22.15
N ASP A 499 -83.22 28.30 -21.55
CA ASP A 499 -81.99 28.53 -20.78
C ASP A 499 -81.91 27.80 -19.42
N THR A 500 -82.98 27.12 -19.00
CA THR A 500 -83.05 26.40 -17.72
C THR A 500 -82.84 24.90 -17.92
N LEU A 501 -81.83 24.36 -17.24
CA LEU A 501 -81.59 22.92 -17.15
C LEU A 501 -82.02 22.41 -15.77
N MET A 502 -83.02 21.53 -15.74
CA MET A 502 -83.46 20.81 -14.53
C MET A 502 -82.98 19.36 -14.57
N ASN A 503 -82.32 18.92 -13.49
CA ASN A 503 -81.78 17.56 -13.35
C ASN A 503 -81.61 17.18 -11.86
N ASN A 504 -81.22 15.92 -11.58
CA ASN A 504 -80.97 15.41 -10.21
C ASN A 504 -79.79 16.07 -9.45
N GLY A 505 -79.15 17.10 -10.01
CA GLY A 505 -78.12 17.93 -9.39
C GLY A 505 -78.63 19.27 -8.83
N GLY A 506 -79.87 19.67 -9.16
CA GLY A 506 -80.44 20.98 -8.82
C GLY A 506 -80.85 21.74 -10.09
N VAL A 507 -80.58 23.06 -10.10
CA VAL A 507 -80.94 23.96 -11.21
C VAL A 507 -79.69 24.68 -11.71
N THR A 508 -79.58 24.84 -13.03
CA THR A 508 -78.55 25.67 -13.67
C THR A 508 -79.21 26.64 -14.65
N ILE A 509 -78.75 27.90 -14.62
CA ILE A 509 -79.20 29.00 -15.48
C ILE A 509 -77.95 29.61 -16.14
N ASN A 510 -77.96 29.76 -17.46
CA ASN A 510 -76.70 29.90 -18.23
C ASN A 510 -76.26 31.33 -18.56
N ASN A 511 -77.06 32.37 -18.31
CA ASN A 511 -76.76 33.74 -18.74
C ASN A 511 -76.32 34.67 -17.60
N GLY A 512 -75.05 35.11 -17.64
CA GLY A 512 -74.45 36.05 -16.70
C GLY A 512 -73.23 36.73 -17.33
N LYS A 513 -73.01 38.02 -17.01
CA LYS A 513 -72.11 38.96 -17.72
C LYS A 513 -70.73 38.35 -18.04
N ALA A 514 -70.55 37.96 -19.31
CA ALA A 514 -69.38 37.26 -19.86
C ALA A 514 -69.10 35.84 -19.33
N GLY A 515 -70.09 34.95 -19.41
CA GLY A 515 -69.86 33.49 -19.45
C GLY A 515 -69.61 32.82 -18.10
N LYS A 516 -70.14 33.38 -17.02
CA LYS A 516 -69.90 32.93 -15.64
C LYS A 516 -71.18 32.44 -14.96
N PRO A 517 -71.68 31.23 -15.27
CA PRO A 517 -72.92 30.70 -14.72
C PRO A 517 -72.79 30.44 -13.22
N VAL A 518 -73.80 30.86 -12.46
CA VAL A 518 -73.93 30.56 -11.03
C VAL A 518 -74.63 29.22 -10.87
N LYS A 519 -74.08 28.31 -10.07
CA LYS A 519 -74.65 26.98 -9.82
C LYS A 519 -74.82 26.76 -8.33
N LEU A 520 -76.03 26.35 -7.94
CA LEU A 520 -76.35 25.85 -6.61
C LEU A 520 -76.64 24.34 -6.75
N THR A 521 -75.76 23.52 -6.20
CA THR A 521 -75.88 22.06 -6.21
C THR A 521 -75.81 21.51 -4.78
N LYS A 522 -75.79 20.18 -4.66
CA LYS A 522 -75.63 19.43 -3.40
C LYS A 522 -74.37 19.82 -2.60
N GLU A 523 -73.36 20.36 -3.28
CA GLU A 523 -72.02 20.61 -2.75
C GLU A 523 -71.77 22.10 -2.42
N GLY A 524 -72.83 22.91 -2.43
CA GLY A 524 -72.75 24.35 -2.18
C GLY A 524 -72.65 25.18 -3.45
N LEU A 525 -72.00 26.34 -3.34
CA LEU A 525 -72.13 27.45 -4.28
C LEU A 525 -70.87 27.67 -5.12
N ASN A 526 -70.99 27.51 -6.44
CA ASN A 526 -69.99 28.00 -7.38
C ASN A 526 -70.49 29.29 -8.06
N ASN A 527 -69.79 30.40 -7.81
CA ASN A 527 -70.10 31.73 -8.36
C ASN A 527 -69.42 32.01 -9.72
N GLY A 528 -68.93 30.98 -10.42
CA GLY A 528 -68.44 31.07 -11.79
C GLY A 528 -67.14 31.85 -11.99
N GLY A 529 -66.33 32.04 -10.95
CA GLY A 529 -65.13 32.89 -11.04
C GLY A 529 -65.44 34.37 -11.26
N ASN A 530 -66.68 34.81 -11.03
CA ASN A 530 -66.89 36.15 -10.51
C ASN A 530 -66.09 36.23 -9.20
N LYS A 531 -65.46 37.38 -8.89
CA LYS A 531 -64.78 37.50 -7.59
C LYS A 531 -65.82 37.17 -6.51
N ILE A 532 -65.52 36.18 -5.67
CA ILE A 532 -66.24 35.96 -4.43
C ILE A 532 -65.77 37.10 -3.52
N THR A 533 -66.35 38.28 -3.73
CA THR A 533 -66.07 39.48 -2.95
C THR A 533 -66.61 39.28 -1.54
N ASN A 534 -65.90 39.81 -0.55
CA ASN A 534 -66.16 39.62 0.88
C ASN A 534 -65.81 38.20 1.39
N VAL A 535 -64.68 37.65 0.92
CA VAL A 535 -64.00 36.52 1.58
C VAL A 535 -62.97 37.07 2.57
N ALA A 536 -63.06 36.65 3.83
CA ALA A 536 -62.14 37.04 4.90
C ALA A 536 -60.78 36.30 4.79
N ALA A 537 -59.83 36.58 5.67
CA ALA A 537 -58.63 35.74 5.81
C ALA A 537 -59.01 34.43 6.51
N GLY A 538 -58.63 33.29 5.93
CA GLY A 538 -58.97 31.98 6.48
C GLY A 538 -58.31 31.73 7.84
N THR A 539 -59.10 31.25 8.81
CA THR A 539 -58.68 30.98 10.20
C THR A 539 -58.85 29.52 10.60
N ALA A 540 -59.89 28.84 10.10
CA ALA A 540 -60.02 27.39 10.12
C ALA A 540 -59.33 26.76 8.89
N PRO A 541 -58.83 25.52 8.94
CA PRO A 541 -58.18 24.85 7.81
C PRO A 541 -59.06 24.65 6.56
N THR A 542 -60.37 24.82 6.69
CA THR A 542 -61.37 24.70 5.61
C THR A 542 -61.87 26.05 5.08
N ASP A 543 -61.39 27.17 5.62
CA ASP A 543 -61.72 28.50 5.11
C ASP A 543 -60.93 28.80 3.81
N ALA A 544 -61.48 29.67 2.96
CA ALA A 544 -60.73 30.19 1.81
C ALA A 544 -59.66 31.19 2.26
N VAL A 545 -58.39 30.89 2.01
CA VAL A 545 -57.26 31.81 2.27
C VAL A 545 -57.18 32.92 1.21
N ASN A 546 -56.66 34.08 1.59
CA ASN A 546 -56.45 35.21 0.67
C ASN A 546 -54.96 35.52 0.44
N VAL A 547 -54.67 36.29 -0.62
CA VAL A 547 -53.31 36.48 -1.17
C VAL A 547 -52.29 36.99 -0.14
N SER A 548 -52.72 37.79 0.85
CA SER A 548 -51.81 38.32 1.89
C SER A 548 -51.17 37.23 2.77
N GLN A 549 -51.75 36.03 2.81
CA GLN A 549 -51.23 34.88 3.55
C GLN A 549 -50.08 34.18 2.79
N LEU A 550 -49.97 34.35 1.47
CA LEU A 550 -49.01 33.66 0.60
C LEU A 550 -47.67 34.42 0.46
N GLU A 551 -47.72 35.74 0.25
CA GLU A 551 -46.53 36.58 0.03
C GLU A 551 -45.54 36.56 1.21
N LYS A 552 -46.05 36.28 2.42
CA LYS A 552 -45.28 36.23 3.66
C LYS A 552 -44.35 35.02 3.77
N ALA A 553 -44.60 33.95 3.00
CA ALA A 553 -43.82 32.70 3.06
C ALA A 553 -42.55 32.74 2.18
N GLN A 554 -42.48 33.61 1.17
CA GLN A 554 -41.52 33.48 0.07
C GLN A 554 -40.17 34.20 0.30
N LYS A 555 -39.99 34.92 1.41
CA LYS A 555 -38.89 35.90 1.60
C LYS A 555 -37.73 35.42 2.51
N ALA A 556 -37.54 34.10 2.66
CA ALA A 556 -36.79 33.52 3.79
C ALA A 556 -35.59 32.59 3.46
N ALA A 557 -35.12 32.46 2.20
CA ALA A 557 -34.10 31.45 1.85
C ALA A 557 -33.06 31.89 0.78
N THR A 558 -31.77 32.11 1.14
CA THR A 558 -30.64 32.28 0.18
C THR A 558 -29.22 32.06 0.78
N THR A 559 -28.17 32.82 0.38
CA THR A 559 -26.71 32.49 0.52
C THR A 559 -25.85 33.78 0.68
N LYS A 560 -24.48 33.85 0.78
CA LYS A 560 -23.33 32.91 0.62
C LYS A 560 -22.05 33.48 1.32
N VAL A 561 -20.92 32.75 1.35
CA VAL A 561 -19.63 33.18 1.96
C VAL A 561 -18.38 32.76 1.11
N VAL A 562 -17.24 33.47 1.26
CA VAL A 562 -15.92 33.25 0.60
C VAL A 562 -14.76 33.59 1.59
N GLU A 563 -13.53 33.10 1.34
CA GLU A 563 -12.36 33.10 2.25
C GLU A 563 -11.25 34.15 1.92
N GLY A 564 -10.22 34.33 2.78
CA GLY A 564 -9.16 35.35 2.63
C GLY A 564 -7.84 35.07 3.37
N LYS A 565 -6.79 35.88 3.13
CA LYS A 565 -5.35 35.52 3.28
C LYS A 565 -4.89 34.86 4.60
N ASN A 566 -5.38 35.29 5.78
CA ASN A 566 -5.00 34.71 7.08
C ASN A 566 -6.19 33.98 7.75
N ILE A 567 -7.16 33.51 6.96
CA ILE A 567 -8.52 33.14 7.40
C ILE A 567 -8.97 31.81 6.75
N LYS A 568 -9.81 31.04 7.47
CA LYS A 568 -10.30 29.69 7.14
C LYS A 568 -11.81 29.58 7.39
N VAL A 569 -12.59 29.05 6.45
CA VAL A 569 -14.07 28.98 6.50
C VAL A 569 -14.57 27.52 6.50
N THR A 570 -15.63 27.24 7.27
CA THR A 570 -16.26 25.91 7.39
C THR A 570 -17.79 26.02 7.43
N GLU A 571 -18.52 25.15 6.71
CA GLU A 571 -19.99 25.14 6.66
C GLU A 571 -20.60 24.21 7.72
N THR A 572 -21.82 24.49 8.19
CA THR A 572 -22.64 23.58 9.01
C THR A 572 -24.13 23.82 8.71
N ALA A 573 -24.92 22.76 8.57
CA ALA A 573 -26.36 22.85 8.30
C ALA A 573 -27.20 22.91 9.58
N ASN A 574 -28.29 23.68 9.54
CA ASN A 574 -29.23 23.85 10.65
C ASN A 574 -30.46 22.95 10.44
N ALA A 575 -31.15 22.57 11.52
CA ALA A 575 -32.28 21.63 11.48
C ALA A 575 -33.56 22.18 10.80
N ASP A 576 -33.57 23.45 10.40
CA ASP A 576 -34.66 24.13 9.68
C ASP A 576 -34.43 24.23 8.15
N GLY A 577 -33.32 23.67 7.65
CA GLY A 577 -32.93 23.75 6.23
C GLY A 577 -32.05 24.94 5.86
N SER A 578 -31.69 25.81 6.83
CA SER A 578 -30.73 26.90 6.62
C SER A 578 -29.27 26.45 6.77
N LYS A 579 -28.32 27.28 6.33
CA LYS A 579 -26.86 27.02 6.34
C LYS A 579 -26.12 28.09 7.16
N THR A 580 -25.12 27.64 7.93
CA THR A 580 -24.22 28.46 8.74
C THR A 580 -22.78 28.35 8.22
N TYR A 581 -22.01 29.43 8.25
CA TYR A 581 -20.58 29.43 7.89
C TYR A 581 -19.74 30.01 9.04
N LYS A 582 -18.75 29.25 9.53
CA LYS A 582 -17.84 29.62 10.62
C LYS A 582 -16.46 29.98 10.06
N VAL A 583 -15.88 31.06 10.60
CA VAL A 583 -14.62 31.66 10.13
C VAL A 583 -13.58 31.67 11.26
N ALA A 584 -12.34 31.28 10.97
CA ALA A 584 -11.21 31.18 11.91
C ALA A 584 -9.90 31.68 11.28
N THR A 585 -8.80 31.78 12.04
CA THR A 585 -7.47 32.20 11.53
C THR A 585 -6.61 31.03 11.04
N ALA A 586 -5.58 31.34 10.25
CA ALA A 586 -4.48 30.43 9.92
C ALA A 586 -3.51 30.22 11.10
N ASP A 587 -2.69 29.17 11.04
CA ASP A 587 -1.80 28.74 12.13
C ASP A 587 -0.49 29.55 12.21
N ASP A 588 -0.03 30.13 11.08
CA ASP A 588 1.08 31.10 11.02
C ASP A 588 0.56 32.52 10.72
N LEU A 589 1.17 33.55 11.31
CA LEU A 589 0.69 34.95 11.24
C LEU A 589 1.79 35.97 10.90
N ASP A 590 1.56 36.74 9.83
CA ASP A 590 2.38 37.85 9.35
C ASP A 590 2.10 39.14 10.18
N VAL A 591 2.94 39.45 11.18
CA VAL A 591 2.74 40.55 12.15
C VAL A 591 4.03 41.26 12.59
N ASN A 592 3.95 42.57 12.86
CA ASN A 592 5.12 43.44 13.13
C ASN A 592 5.75 43.33 14.54
N SER A 593 5.05 42.78 15.53
CA SER A 593 5.58 42.55 16.90
C SER A 593 4.62 41.68 17.70
N VAL A 594 5.15 40.90 18.67
CA VAL A 594 4.34 40.04 19.54
C VAL A 594 4.63 40.34 21.01
N LYS A 595 3.57 40.48 21.83
CA LYS A 595 3.65 40.60 23.28
C LYS A 595 2.91 39.43 23.93
N ALA A 596 3.61 38.67 24.78
CA ALA A 596 3.06 37.54 25.51
C ALA A 596 3.40 37.70 27.01
N GLY A 597 2.41 38.08 27.81
CA GLY A 597 2.64 38.51 29.19
C GLY A 597 3.55 39.75 29.26
N ASP A 598 4.53 39.72 30.15
CA ASP A 598 5.53 40.80 30.32
C ASP A 598 6.68 40.74 29.29
N THR A 599 6.79 39.64 28.54
CA THR A 599 7.79 39.49 27.49
C THR A 599 7.30 40.16 26.20
N VAL A 600 8.08 41.12 25.69
CA VAL A 600 7.86 41.77 24.40
C VAL A 600 8.94 41.33 23.43
N LEU A 601 8.54 40.73 22.30
CA LEU A 601 9.44 40.40 21.20
C LEU A 601 9.39 41.50 20.14
N ASN A 602 10.48 42.25 20.01
CA ASN A 602 10.67 43.28 18.99
C ASN A 602 12.16 43.40 18.61
N LYS A 603 12.46 44.29 17.66
CA LYS A 603 13.80 44.49 17.07
C LYS A 603 14.94 44.88 18.03
N ASN A 604 14.66 45.17 19.31
CA ASN A 604 15.67 45.59 20.30
C ASN A 604 16.14 44.46 21.23
N GLY A 605 15.69 43.21 21.03
CA GLY A 605 16.07 42.06 21.85
C GLY A 605 15.00 41.65 22.87
N VAL A 606 15.27 40.55 23.61
CA VAL A 606 14.32 39.94 24.55
C VAL A 606 14.57 40.46 25.97
N LYS A 607 13.54 41.00 26.61
CA LYS A 607 13.53 41.29 28.05
C LYS A 607 12.65 40.26 28.77
N ALA A 608 13.23 39.52 29.71
CA ALA A 608 12.53 38.59 30.58
C ALA A 608 13.03 38.78 32.02
N GLY A 609 12.19 39.35 32.89
CA GLY A 609 12.59 39.74 34.25
C GLY A 609 13.72 40.78 34.25
N ASP A 610 14.70 40.58 35.13
CA ASP A 610 15.89 41.44 35.30
C ASP A 610 17.02 41.12 34.31
N THR A 611 16.98 39.96 33.65
CA THR A 611 17.97 39.60 32.64
C THR A 611 17.75 40.44 31.38
N VAL A 612 18.67 41.37 31.14
CA VAL A 612 18.70 42.18 29.92
C VAL A 612 19.77 41.63 28.99
N LEU A 613 19.34 41.06 27.86
CA LEU A 613 20.23 40.70 26.76
C LEU A 613 20.28 41.86 25.75
N ASN A 614 21.36 42.66 25.79
CA ASN A 614 21.56 43.81 24.90
C ASN A 614 23.03 43.95 24.47
N LYS A 615 23.39 45.11 23.90
CA LYS A 615 24.73 45.41 23.37
C LYS A 615 25.85 45.53 24.42
N ASP A 616 25.55 45.71 25.71
CA ASP A 616 26.51 45.99 26.77
C ASP A 616 26.94 44.74 27.56
N GLY A 617 26.60 43.55 27.02
CA GLY A 617 26.86 42.26 27.65
C GLY A 617 25.70 41.75 28.50
N VAL A 618 25.88 40.58 29.11
CA VAL A 618 24.88 39.95 29.97
C VAL A 618 25.08 40.42 31.40
N LYS A 619 24.30 41.41 31.86
CA LYS A 619 24.30 41.84 33.26
C LYS A 619 23.28 41.03 34.07
N VAL A 620 23.74 40.39 35.14
CA VAL A 620 22.93 39.57 36.07
C VAL A 620 23.15 40.08 37.49
N GLY A 621 22.36 41.08 37.88
CA GLY A 621 22.65 41.87 39.09
C GLY A 621 24.02 42.56 39.01
N ASP A 622 24.63 42.86 40.16
CA ASP A 622 25.82 43.72 40.22
C ASP A 622 27.16 42.97 40.46
N ASN A 623 27.15 41.75 41.02
CA ASN A 623 28.40 41.03 41.33
C ASN A 623 29.07 40.39 40.11
N VAL A 624 28.33 40.05 39.06
CA VAL A 624 28.88 39.48 37.81
C VAL A 624 29.18 40.63 36.84
N ALA A 625 30.12 41.47 37.23
CA ALA A 625 30.53 42.66 36.49
C ALA A 625 31.52 42.30 35.36
N LEU A 626 31.03 41.70 34.28
CA LEU A 626 31.80 41.55 33.03
C LEU A 626 32.05 42.94 32.42
N THR A 627 33.18 43.54 32.80
CA THR A 627 33.47 44.98 32.65
C THR A 627 34.94 45.22 32.28
N LYS A 628 35.35 46.50 32.19
CA LYS A 628 36.65 46.92 31.66
C LYS A 628 37.86 46.62 32.56
N ASP A 629 37.71 46.54 33.89
CA ASP A 629 38.83 46.55 34.83
C ASP A 629 39.42 45.15 35.10
N GLY A 630 39.45 44.32 34.05
CA GLY A 630 39.65 42.88 34.14
C GLY A 630 38.46 42.14 34.74
N LEU A 631 38.53 40.80 34.73
CA LEU A 631 37.50 39.98 35.36
C LEU A 631 37.61 40.05 36.89
N LYS A 632 36.98 41.06 37.50
CA LYS A 632 36.84 41.17 38.95
C LYS A 632 35.71 40.28 39.47
N VAL A 633 35.93 38.98 39.37
CA VAL A 633 35.15 37.94 40.04
C VAL A 633 35.89 37.58 41.32
N GLY A 634 35.52 38.25 42.41
CA GLY A 634 36.20 38.13 43.70
C GLY A 634 37.71 38.38 43.61
N ASP A 635 38.47 37.36 44.02
CA ASP A 635 39.86 37.49 44.47
C ASP A 635 40.90 37.16 43.39
N VAL A 636 40.52 37.16 42.10
CA VAL A 636 41.46 37.07 40.96
C VAL A 636 42.19 38.42 40.78
N ASN A 637 42.92 38.80 41.81
CA ASN A 637 43.52 40.11 42.00
C ASN A 637 45.01 40.05 41.71
N ILE A 638 45.37 40.42 40.48
CA ILE A 638 46.74 40.49 39.96
C ILE A 638 47.53 41.49 40.83
N SER A 639 48.41 40.99 41.71
CA SER A 639 48.88 41.74 42.90
C SER A 639 50.39 41.56 43.20
N THR A 640 50.82 41.80 44.46
CA THR A 640 52.20 42.19 44.84
C THR A 640 53.12 41.10 45.40
N ASN A 641 52.62 39.93 45.81
CA ASN A 641 53.43 38.85 46.43
C ASN A 641 54.20 38.04 45.36
N GLY A 642 54.97 38.74 44.51
CA GLY A 642 55.04 38.36 43.10
C GLY A 642 53.65 38.49 42.46
N ILE A 643 53.50 38.03 41.21
CA ILE A 643 52.17 38.02 40.56
C ILE A 643 51.35 36.85 41.16
N ASN A 644 50.84 37.03 42.39
CA ASN A 644 49.75 36.23 42.93
C ASN A 644 48.50 36.59 42.13
N ALA A 645 48.26 35.79 41.12
CA ALA A 645 47.51 36.25 39.97
C ALA A 645 46.01 35.90 40.02
N GLY A 646 45.58 35.16 41.04
CA GLY A 646 44.45 34.24 40.87
C GLY A 646 44.68 33.28 39.70
N ASN A 647 45.91 32.73 39.59
CA ASN A 647 46.35 31.74 38.60
C ASN A 647 46.67 32.22 37.15
N LYS A 648 47.00 33.50 36.93
CA LYS A 648 47.72 34.03 35.73
C LYS A 648 49.25 33.92 35.92
N LYS A 649 50.05 34.35 34.91
CA LYS A 649 51.51 34.07 34.80
C LYS A 649 52.44 35.17 35.38
N VAL A 650 53.70 34.82 35.62
CA VAL A 650 54.81 35.68 36.10
C VAL A 650 55.97 35.67 35.08
N THR A 651 56.74 36.76 34.95
CA THR A 651 57.79 36.91 33.91
C THR A 651 58.99 37.77 34.35
N GLY A 652 60.22 37.40 33.94
CA GLY A 652 61.44 38.22 34.08
C GLY A 652 62.40 37.74 35.18
N VAL A 653 63.16 36.66 34.92
CA VAL A 653 63.99 35.97 35.93
C VAL A 653 65.35 35.56 35.31
N ALA A 654 66.40 35.44 36.13
CA ALA A 654 67.78 35.09 35.73
C ALA A 654 68.06 33.58 35.79
N ASP A 655 69.19 33.15 35.20
CA ASP A 655 69.66 31.77 35.15
C ASP A 655 70.19 31.32 36.55
N GLY A 656 69.70 30.20 37.10
CA GLY A 656 70.10 29.58 38.38
C GLY A 656 70.44 28.08 38.26
N ASP A 657 71.14 27.49 39.23
CA ASP A 657 71.95 26.29 38.97
C ASP A 657 71.17 25.04 38.48
N ILE A 658 71.73 24.31 37.51
CA ILE A 658 71.18 23.03 37.01
C ILE A 658 71.97 21.86 37.61
N SER A 659 71.58 21.47 38.82
CA SER A 659 72.10 20.30 39.53
C SER A 659 70.97 19.56 40.26
N ALA A 660 71.25 18.38 40.81
CA ALA A 660 70.26 17.60 41.57
C ALA A 660 69.82 18.24 42.91
N THR A 661 70.38 19.41 43.28
CA THR A 661 70.19 20.03 44.61
C THR A 661 69.73 21.50 44.57
N SER A 662 69.48 22.06 43.39
CA SER A 662 69.12 23.49 43.22
C SER A 662 67.75 23.86 43.78
N LYS A 663 67.57 25.16 44.06
CA LYS A 663 66.35 25.79 44.60
C LYS A 663 65.87 27.01 43.82
N ASP A 664 66.61 27.41 42.79
CA ASP A 664 66.38 28.69 42.11
C ASP A 664 65.10 28.68 41.27
N ALA A 665 64.56 29.88 41.02
CA ALA A 665 63.48 30.10 40.09
C ALA A 665 64.00 29.99 38.64
N VAL A 666 64.24 28.76 38.18
CA VAL A 666 64.74 28.47 36.82
C VAL A 666 63.93 29.22 35.77
N ASN A 667 64.63 29.96 34.91
CA ASN A 667 64.01 30.92 34.03
C ASN A 667 63.71 30.36 32.63
N GLY A 668 63.34 31.26 31.71
CA GLY A 668 63.09 30.93 30.32
C GLY A 668 64.29 30.29 29.63
N SER A 669 65.50 30.85 29.74
CA SER A 669 66.70 30.39 29.01
C SER A 669 67.12 28.98 29.39
N GLN A 670 67.07 28.64 30.67
CA GLN A 670 67.55 27.35 31.17
C GLN A 670 66.58 26.22 30.90
N LEU A 671 65.30 26.47 31.18
CA LEU A 671 64.23 25.58 30.78
C LEU A 671 64.20 25.46 29.24
N TYR A 672 64.57 26.50 28.50
CA TYR A 672 64.72 26.45 27.05
C TYR A 672 65.92 25.60 26.61
N ASN A 673 67.10 25.68 27.22
CA ASN A 673 68.24 24.83 26.86
C ASN A 673 67.92 23.33 27.09
N VAL A 674 67.32 22.99 28.24
CA VAL A 674 66.83 21.62 28.50
C VAL A 674 65.71 21.23 27.53
N GLN A 675 64.77 22.14 27.23
CA GLN A 675 63.69 21.94 26.27
C GLN A 675 64.21 21.77 24.83
N GLN A 676 65.28 22.43 24.42
CA GLN A 676 65.85 22.33 23.07
C GLN A 676 66.52 20.96 22.88
N ALA A 677 67.28 20.48 23.86
CA ALA A 677 67.77 19.10 23.87
C ALA A 677 66.60 18.09 23.85
N ALA A 678 65.57 18.31 24.68
CA ALA A 678 64.36 17.49 24.74
C ALA A 678 63.36 17.69 23.57
N LYS A 679 63.61 18.64 22.67
CA LYS A 679 62.88 18.84 21.39
C LYS A 679 63.59 18.09 20.26
N ALA A 680 64.91 18.22 20.16
CA ALA A 680 65.71 17.54 19.15
C ALA A 680 65.61 16.01 19.25
N ALA A 681 65.39 15.48 20.45
CA ALA A 681 65.24 14.05 20.71
C ALA A 681 63.80 13.49 20.49
N LYS A 682 62.88 14.24 19.86
CA LYS A 682 61.48 13.77 19.66
C LYS A 682 61.17 13.40 18.21
N THR A 683 60.87 12.13 17.98
CA THR A 683 60.12 11.67 16.81
C THR A 683 58.67 12.14 16.90
N GLU A 684 58.21 12.95 15.94
CA GLU A 684 56.80 13.38 15.87
C GLU A 684 55.95 12.34 15.14
N VAL A 685 55.15 11.57 15.88
CA VAL A 685 54.17 10.64 15.30
C VAL A 685 52.81 11.32 15.24
N LYS A 686 52.39 11.75 14.05
CA LYS A 686 51.08 12.35 13.82
C LYS A 686 50.01 11.26 13.68
N GLN A 687 49.03 11.29 14.57
CA GLN A 687 47.81 10.50 14.41
C GLN A 687 46.98 11.08 13.25
N GLY A 688 46.84 10.32 12.16
CA GLY A 688 45.82 10.57 11.16
C GLY A 688 44.51 9.85 11.51
N ASP A 689 43.39 10.28 10.92
CA ASP A 689 42.01 9.92 11.30
C ASP A 689 41.75 8.43 11.59
N ASN A 690 42.40 7.52 10.86
CA ASN A 690 42.17 6.07 10.94
C ASN A 690 43.21 5.30 11.76
N ILE A 691 44.12 6.03 12.41
CA ILE A 691 45.17 5.50 13.28
C ILE A 691 44.82 5.89 14.72
N VAL A 692 45.16 5.03 15.68
CA VAL A 692 45.26 5.37 17.10
C VAL A 692 46.71 5.18 17.53
N VAL A 693 47.28 6.23 18.13
CA VAL A 693 48.62 6.20 18.70
C VAL A 693 48.47 6.27 20.21
N THR A 694 48.61 5.14 20.90
CA THR A 694 48.63 5.12 22.37
C THR A 694 50.07 5.19 22.87
N SER A 695 50.33 6.14 23.78
CA SER A 695 51.60 6.24 24.50
C SER A 695 51.52 5.47 25.81
N ASP A 696 52.49 4.59 26.06
CA ASP A 696 52.75 4.02 27.39
C ASP A 696 54.15 4.42 27.88
N VAL A 697 54.43 4.24 29.17
CA VAL A 697 55.73 4.55 29.79
C VAL A 697 56.52 3.25 29.97
N GLY A 698 57.60 3.11 29.20
CA GLY A 698 58.53 2.01 29.33
C GLY A 698 59.25 2.01 30.68
N SER A 699 59.84 0.86 31.04
CA SER A 699 60.48 0.64 32.34
C SER A 699 61.68 1.56 32.66
N ASN A 700 62.17 2.34 31.70
CA ASN A 700 63.22 3.35 31.90
C ASN A 700 62.67 4.79 31.84
N GLY A 701 61.34 4.98 31.89
CA GLY A 701 60.68 6.30 31.83
C GLY A 701 60.49 6.86 30.41
N GLN A 702 60.80 6.09 29.36
CA GLN A 702 60.67 6.50 27.97
C GLN A 702 59.26 6.31 27.42
N THR A 703 58.80 7.21 26.55
CA THR A 703 57.50 7.08 25.87
C THR A 703 57.57 6.02 24.77
N ILE A 704 56.74 4.98 24.86
CA ILE A 704 56.55 3.97 23.82
C ILE A 704 55.26 4.27 23.07
N TYR A 705 55.35 4.56 21.78
CA TYR A 705 54.18 4.79 20.92
C TYR A 705 53.74 3.48 20.28
N THR A 706 52.60 2.94 20.72
CA THR A 706 51.90 1.85 20.04
C THR A 706 51.03 2.45 18.94
N VAL A 707 51.42 2.23 17.69
CA VAL A 707 50.63 2.62 16.52
C VAL A 707 49.71 1.46 16.16
N SER A 708 48.40 1.72 16.13
CA SER A 708 47.36 0.75 15.75
C SER A 708 46.36 1.41 14.81
N THR A 709 45.53 0.63 14.11
CA THR A 709 44.31 1.19 13.52
C THR A 709 43.40 1.71 14.62
N ALA A 710 42.63 2.76 14.35
CA ALA A 710 41.54 3.14 15.22
C ALA A 710 40.50 2.01 15.31
N LYS A 711 39.69 2.00 16.39
CA LYS A 711 38.58 1.04 16.52
C LYS A 711 37.46 1.37 15.53
N ASP A 712 37.19 2.65 15.38
CA ASP A 712 36.29 3.23 14.39
C ASP A 712 37.15 3.96 13.35
N VAL A 713 37.02 3.61 12.08
CA VAL A 713 37.85 4.11 10.97
C VAL A 713 36.97 4.73 9.89
N LYS A 714 37.34 5.92 9.43
CA LYS A 714 36.64 6.74 8.44
C LYS A 714 37.43 6.76 7.14
N PHE A 715 37.04 5.94 6.17
CA PHE A 715 37.59 5.96 4.83
C PHE A 715 36.57 6.55 3.83
N ASP A 716 37.01 7.44 2.94
CA ASP A 716 36.19 7.86 1.78
C ASP A 716 35.97 6.68 0.82
N SER A 717 36.95 5.78 0.72
CA SER A 717 36.76 4.41 0.28
C SER A 717 37.80 3.46 0.88
N ALA A 718 37.40 2.22 1.17
CA ALA A 718 38.27 1.15 1.63
C ALA A 718 38.22 0.00 0.63
N LYS A 719 39.38 -0.46 0.14
CA LYS A 719 39.50 -1.60 -0.78
C LYS A 719 40.15 -2.78 -0.07
N ILE A 720 39.51 -3.95 -0.10
CA ILE A 720 40.00 -5.17 0.55
C ILE A 720 40.32 -6.20 -0.55
N GLY A 721 41.61 -6.43 -0.78
CA GLY A 721 42.09 -7.18 -1.93
C GLY A 721 41.73 -6.49 -3.26
N ASN A 722 41.47 -7.27 -4.30
CA ASN A 722 41.21 -6.72 -5.64
C ASN A 722 39.74 -6.38 -5.91
N ASN A 723 38.78 -7.05 -5.25
CA ASN A 723 37.38 -7.07 -5.69
C ASN A 723 36.37 -6.48 -4.68
N VAL A 724 36.71 -6.43 -3.38
CA VAL A 724 35.80 -5.89 -2.35
C VAL A 724 36.11 -4.42 -2.12
N SER A 725 35.08 -3.56 -2.12
CA SER A 725 35.23 -2.14 -1.82
C SER A 725 34.03 -1.58 -1.06
N ILE A 726 34.31 -0.65 -0.15
CA ILE A 726 33.33 0.16 0.58
C ILE A 726 33.58 1.62 0.17
N ASN A 727 32.54 2.36 -0.21
CA ASN A 727 32.63 3.78 -0.58
C ASN A 727 31.27 4.49 -0.36
N ASN A 728 31.13 5.74 -0.81
CA ASN A 728 29.87 6.49 -0.73
C ASN A 728 28.69 5.87 -1.51
N ASP A 729 28.94 4.96 -2.45
CA ASP A 729 27.89 4.22 -3.19
C ASP A 729 27.45 2.93 -2.44
N GLY A 730 28.12 2.58 -1.34
CA GLY A 730 27.78 1.45 -0.47
C GLY A 730 28.89 0.40 -0.38
N ILE A 731 28.47 -0.88 -0.32
CA ILE A 731 29.38 -2.03 -0.19
C ILE A 731 29.31 -2.88 -1.47
N ASN A 732 30.41 -2.92 -2.23
CA ASN A 732 30.63 -3.91 -3.27
C ASN A 732 31.33 -5.13 -2.67
N ALA A 733 30.60 -6.25 -2.59
CA ALA A 733 31.13 -7.52 -2.08
C ALA A 733 32.00 -8.30 -3.10
N GLY A 734 32.22 -7.80 -4.31
CA GLY A 734 33.13 -8.42 -5.28
C GLY A 734 32.72 -9.85 -5.70
N ASN A 735 31.41 -10.09 -5.83
CA ASN A 735 30.78 -11.41 -6.01
C ASN A 735 31.02 -12.43 -4.87
N THR A 736 31.51 -12.00 -3.70
CA THR A 736 31.64 -12.87 -2.52
C THR A 736 30.36 -12.91 -1.68
N LYS A 737 30.16 -14.01 -0.93
CA LYS A 737 28.99 -14.19 -0.06
C LYS A 737 29.16 -13.44 1.26
N VAL A 738 28.42 -12.35 1.44
CA VAL A 738 28.32 -11.67 2.74
C VAL A 738 27.61 -12.59 3.75
N THR A 739 28.23 -12.77 4.92
CA THR A 739 27.71 -13.59 6.03
C THR A 739 27.63 -12.76 7.31
N GLY A 740 26.90 -13.24 8.32
CA GLY A 740 26.74 -12.52 9.60
C GLY A 740 25.73 -11.35 9.57
N VAL A 741 25.06 -11.10 8.44
CA VAL A 741 24.05 -10.03 8.31
C VAL A 741 22.87 -10.28 9.26
N LYS A 742 22.76 -9.46 10.32
CA LYS A 742 21.58 -9.37 11.19
C LYS A 742 20.35 -9.04 10.33
N ALA A 743 19.17 -9.52 10.71
CA ALA A 743 17.93 -9.08 10.08
C ALA A 743 17.78 -7.54 10.18
N GLY A 744 17.69 -6.87 9.04
CA GLY A 744 17.47 -5.42 8.93
C GLY A 744 16.00 -5.05 9.09
N ASP A 745 15.69 -3.77 9.28
CA ASP A 745 14.29 -3.35 9.42
C ASP A 745 13.59 -3.34 8.05
N VAL A 746 12.40 -3.95 7.95
CA VAL A 746 11.63 -4.02 6.69
C VAL A 746 10.54 -2.95 6.71
N ASN A 747 10.87 -1.77 6.22
CA ASN A 747 9.95 -0.63 6.08
C ASN A 747 10.25 0.16 4.79
N ALA A 748 9.32 1.04 4.39
CA ALA A 748 9.38 1.74 3.10
C ALA A 748 10.59 2.67 2.89
N ASN A 749 11.25 3.09 3.97
CA ASN A 749 12.42 3.98 3.93
C ASN A 749 13.71 3.25 4.35
N SER A 750 13.70 1.92 4.45
CA SER A 750 14.85 1.15 4.93
C SER A 750 15.97 1.09 3.89
N THR A 751 17.20 1.33 4.36
CA THR A 751 18.45 1.12 3.61
C THR A 751 19.21 -0.11 4.12
N ASP A 752 18.60 -0.92 4.99
CA ASP A 752 19.27 -2.09 5.58
C ASP A 752 19.42 -3.24 4.58
N ALA A 753 20.53 -3.98 4.69
CA ALA A 753 20.73 -5.22 3.96
C ALA A 753 19.82 -6.33 4.52
N VAL A 754 18.80 -6.73 3.75
CA VAL A 754 17.94 -7.87 4.10
C VAL A 754 18.72 -9.18 4.04
N ASN A 755 18.51 -10.04 5.03
CA ASN A 755 19.24 -11.32 5.14
C ASN A 755 18.44 -12.52 4.60
N GLY A 756 19.12 -13.66 4.47
CA GLY A 756 18.53 -14.89 3.91
C GLY A 756 17.30 -15.41 4.65
N SER A 757 17.20 -15.20 5.97
CA SER A 757 16.00 -15.59 6.74
C SER A 757 14.79 -14.70 6.45
N GLN A 758 14.99 -13.39 6.23
CA GLN A 758 13.91 -12.46 5.89
C GLN A 758 13.37 -12.70 4.48
N LEU A 759 14.28 -12.97 3.52
CA LEU A 759 13.89 -13.37 2.17
C LEU A 759 13.21 -14.74 2.17
N HIS A 760 13.65 -15.69 2.99
CA HIS A 760 12.98 -16.98 3.15
C HIS A 760 11.57 -16.83 3.75
N GLU A 761 11.39 -16.05 4.82
CA GLU A 761 10.06 -15.78 5.40
C GLU A 761 9.13 -15.08 4.39
N THR A 762 9.65 -14.13 3.62
CA THR A 762 8.92 -13.47 2.53
C THR A 762 8.49 -14.50 1.48
N ASN A 763 9.40 -15.39 1.04
CA ASN A 763 9.10 -16.44 0.07
C ASN A 763 8.11 -17.48 0.61
N GLN A 764 8.17 -17.82 1.91
CA GLN A 764 7.19 -18.69 2.56
C GLN A 764 5.79 -18.03 2.59
N ASN A 765 5.72 -16.72 2.83
CA ASN A 765 4.46 -15.97 2.76
C ASN A 765 3.94 -15.85 1.30
N VAL A 766 4.81 -15.69 0.30
CA VAL A 766 4.43 -15.73 -1.13
C VAL A 766 3.92 -17.12 -1.51
N ALA A 767 4.59 -18.21 -1.11
CA ALA A 767 4.15 -19.58 -1.36
C ALA A 767 2.81 -19.90 -0.67
N LYS A 768 2.64 -19.43 0.57
CA LYS A 768 1.37 -19.52 1.32
C LYS A 768 0.25 -18.72 0.65
N ASN A 769 0.55 -17.54 0.10
CA ASN A 769 -0.41 -16.75 -0.67
C ASN A 769 -0.78 -17.44 -1.99
N ALA A 770 0.17 -18.03 -2.71
CA ALA A 770 -0.11 -18.83 -3.91
C ALA A 770 -1.00 -20.04 -3.59
N ALA A 771 -0.73 -20.76 -2.49
CA ALA A 771 -1.57 -21.85 -2.01
C ALA A 771 -2.97 -21.37 -1.57
N ASN A 772 -3.08 -20.24 -0.88
CA ASN A 772 -4.36 -19.62 -0.51
C ASN A 772 -5.17 -19.20 -1.76
N ILE A 773 -4.51 -18.62 -2.78
CA ILE A 773 -5.14 -18.26 -4.05
C ILE A 773 -5.64 -19.53 -4.77
N ALA A 774 -4.82 -20.57 -4.87
CA ALA A 774 -5.22 -21.85 -5.46
C ALA A 774 -6.42 -22.49 -4.72
N ASN A 775 -6.40 -22.48 -3.38
CA ASN A 775 -7.49 -22.97 -2.55
C ASN A 775 -8.78 -22.13 -2.71
N ASN A 776 -8.67 -20.81 -2.76
CA ASN A 776 -9.80 -19.91 -2.96
C ASN A 776 -10.40 -20.08 -4.37
N THR A 777 -9.56 -20.15 -5.41
CA THR A 777 -10.00 -20.45 -6.78
C THR A 777 -10.68 -21.82 -6.85
N ALA A 778 -10.13 -22.85 -6.21
CA ALA A 778 -10.77 -24.17 -6.13
C ALA A 778 -12.07 -24.18 -5.31
N ALA A 779 -12.23 -23.29 -4.33
CA ALA A 779 -13.48 -23.13 -3.58
C ALA A 779 -14.54 -22.36 -4.40
N ILE A 780 -14.15 -21.28 -5.08
CA ILE A 780 -15.02 -20.49 -5.96
C ILE A 780 -15.50 -21.34 -7.14
N ASN A 781 -14.63 -22.15 -7.73
CA ASN A 781 -14.95 -23.06 -8.84
C ASN A 781 -15.85 -24.25 -8.45
N LYS A 782 -16.09 -24.49 -7.15
CA LYS A 782 -17.14 -25.45 -6.71
C LYS A 782 -18.54 -24.86 -6.81
N GLY A 783 -18.67 -23.53 -6.90
CA GLY A 783 -19.95 -22.85 -7.05
C GLY A 783 -20.96 -23.12 -5.93
N LEU A 784 -22.24 -22.93 -6.25
CA LEU A 784 -23.39 -23.29 -5.43
C LEU A 784 -24.19 -24.40 -6.12
N ASN A 785 -24.57 -25.42 -5.34
CA ASN A 785 -25.44 -26.51 -5.79
C ASN A 785 -26.89 -26.23 -5.36
N PHE A 786 -27.80 -26.18 -6.33
CA PHE A 786 -29.23 -26.08 -6.12
C PHE A 786 -29.89 -27.41 -6.48
N THR A 787 -30.43 -28.13 -5.49
CA THR A 787 -31.19 -29.36 -5.69
C THR A 787 -32.68 -29.08 -5.50
N ALA A 788 -33.50 -29.50 -6.47
CA ALA A 788 -34.96 -29.39 -6.41
C ALA A 788 -35.60 -30.75 -6.08
N ASP A 789 -36.89 -30.78 -5.77
CA ASP A 789 -37.63 -31.98 -5.33
C ASP A 789 -37.55 -33.18 -6.30
N GLY A 790 -37.31 -32.92 -7.59
CA GLY A 790 -37.02 -33.95 -8.60
C GLY A 790 -35.60 -34.56 -8.54
N GLY A 791 -34.83 -34.32 -7.48
CA GLY A 791 -33.49 -34.88 -7.23
C GLY A 791 -32.36 -34.35 -8.12
N LYS A 792 -32.68 -33.61 -9.19
CA LYS A 792 -31.69 -32.97 -10.07
C LYS A 792 -30.98 -31.83 -9.32
N THR A 793 -29.66 -31.78 -9.45
CA THR A 793 -28.80 -30.73 -8.87
C THR A 793 -28.18 -29.88 -9.98
N LEU A 794 -28.37 -28.57 -9.90
CA LEU A 794 -27.76 -27.57 -10.79
C LEU A 794 -26.60 -26.89 -10.06
N ASN A 795 -25.39 -26.95 -10.63
CA ASN A 795 -24.25 -26.15 -10.15
C ASN A 795 -24.19 -24.81 -10.90
N ARG A 796 -23.92 -23.73 -10.16
CA ARG A 796 -23.74 -22.35 -10.70
C ARG A 796 -22.54 -21.68 -10.03
N GLN A 797 -21.75 -20.92 -10.78
CA GLN A 797 -20.55 -20.27 -10.26
C GLN A 797 -20.91 -19.04 -9.40
N LEU A 798 -20.04 -18.67 -8.47
CA LEU A 798 -20.24 -17.46 -7.65
C LEU A 798 -20.17 -16.22 -8.54
N GLY A 799 -21.29 -15.49 -8.64
CA GLY A 799 -21.48 -14.36 -9.55
C GLY A 799 -22.58 -14.61 -10.59
N ASP A 800 -22.92 -15.87 -10.88
CA ASP A 800 -24.06 -16.21 -11.74
C ASP A 800 -25.39 -15.76 -11.11
N THR A 801 -26.26 -15.13 -11.91
CA THR A 801 -27.63 -14.83 -11.48
C THR A 801 -28.52 -16.06 -11.66
N VAL A 802 -29.04 -16.61 -10.56
CA VAL A 802 -29.98 -17.75 -10.56
C VAL A 802 -31.40 -17.23 -10.34
N ALA A 803 -32.23 -17.31 -11.37
CA ALA A 803 -33.64 -16.93 -11.28
C ALA A 803 -34.46 -18.05 -10.62
N VAL A 804 -35.00 -17.77 -9.42
CA VAL A 804 -35.96 -18.66 -8.73
C VAL A 804 -37.36 -18.10 -8.96
N ASN A 805 -37.97 -18.46 -10.09
CA ASN A 805 -39.27 -17.96 -10.51
C ASN A 805 -40.41 -18.78 -9.88
N GLY A 806 -41.52 -18.10 -9.58
CA GLY A 806 -42.80 -18.74 -9.25
C GLY A 806 -43.65 -19.07 -10.48
N ASP A 807 -44.87 -19.54 -10.24
CA ASP A 807 -45.89 -19.86 -11.24
C ASP A 807 -47.23 -19.15 -10.91
N GLU A 808 -48.37 -19.64 -11.40
CA GLU A 808 -49.69 -19.07 -11.04
C GLU A 808 -50.08 -19.30 -9.57
N ASN A 809 -49.46 -20.28 -8.89
CA ASN A 809 -49.78 -20.70 -7.52
C ASN A 809 -48.71 -20.29 -6.49
N ILE A 810 -47.48 -20.07 -6.92
CA ILE A 810 -46.31 -19.73 -6.10
C ILE A 810 -45.78 -18.35 -6.50
N THR A 811 -45.50 -17.50 -5.52
CA THR A 811 -44.73 -16.27 -5.71
C THR A 811 -43.40 -16.33 -4.98
N THR A 812 -42.38 -15.71 -5.58
CA THR A 812 -41.03 -15.62 -5.02
C THR A 812 -40.62 -14.15 -4.83
N SER A 813 -39.80 -13.89 -3.82
CA SER A 813 -39.37 -12.53 -3.46
C SER A 813 -38.02 -12.54 -2.77
N VAL A 814 -37.18 -11.53 -3.03
CA VAL A 814 -35.88 -11.39 -2.36
C VAL A 814 -36.07 -10.63 -1.04
N THR A 815 -35.43 -11.11 0.01
CA THR A 815 -35.41 -10.51 1.35
C THR A 815 -33.97 -10.37 1.83
N SER A 816 -33.73 -9.61 2.90
CA SER A 816 -32.40 -9.46 3.51
C SER A 816 -31.79 -10.78 4.03
N SER A 817 -32.60 -11.84 4.16
CA SER A 817 -32.18 -13.19 4.57
C SER A 817 -32.21 -14.22 3.42
N GLY A 818 -32.39 -13.80 2.17
CA GLY A 818 -32.43 -14.67 0.98
C GLY A 818 -33.79 -14.69 0.28
N VAL A 819 -34.01 -15.70 -0.57
CA VAL A 819 -35.26 -15.84 -1.34
C VAL A 819 -36.37 -16.44 -0.48
N LYS A 820 -37.51 -15.73 -0.39
CA LYS A 820 -38.76 -16.23 0.18
C LYS A 820 -39.65 -16.77 -0.94
N VAL A 821 -40.05 -18.02 -0.80
CA VAL A 821 -41.09 -18.69 -1.61
C VAL A 821 -42.40 -18.69 -0.82
N ALA A 822 -43.54 -18.43 -1.47
CA ALA A 822 -44.86 -18.40 -0.82
C ALA A 822 -45.97 -18.89 -1.74
N LEU A 823 -47.03 -19.48 -1.17
CA LEU A 823 -48.28 -19.77 -1.87
C LEU A 823 -49.10 -18.48 -2.08
N ASN A 824 -49.73 -18.37 -3.23
CA ASN A 824 -50.67 -17.30 -3.56
C ASN A 824 -51.98 -17.48 -2.77
N LYS A 825 -52.66 -16.38 -2.43
CA LYS A 825 -53.92 -16.41 -1.65
C LYS A 825 -55.05 -17.12 -2.39
N ASN A 826 -55.05 -17.03 -3.71
CA ASN A 826 -55.94 -17.74 -4.61
C ASN A 826 -55.09 -18.77 -5.34
N LEU A 827 -55.52 -20.03 -5.34
CA LEU A 827 -54.83 -21.13 -6.04
C LEU A 827 -55.66 -21.55 -7.25
N LYS A 828 -54.99 -21.78 -8.37
CA LYS A 828 -55.53 -22.29 -9.63
C LYS A 828 -54.95 -23.68 -9.84
N VAL A 829 -55.69 -24.68 -9.36
CA VAL A 829 -55.32 -26.10 -9.36
C VAL A 829 -56.56 -26.95 -9.64
N ASP A 830 -56.41 -28.07 -10.33
CA ASP A 830 -57.54 -28.94 -10.71
C ASP A 830 -58.21 -29.62 -9.51
N SER A 831 -57.46 -29.84 -8.43
CA SER A 831 -58.01 -30.29 -7.15
C SER A 831 -57.17 -29.88 -5.94
N VAL A 832 -57.82 -29.79 -4.78
CA VAL A 832 -57.21 -29.66 -3.45
C VAL A 832 -57.70 -30.81 -2.58
N THR A 833 -56.78 -31.59 -2.02
CA THR A 833 -57.08 -32.69 -1.08
C THR A 833 -56.64 -32.30 0.33
N ALA A 834 -57.62 -32.08 1.22
CA ALA A 834 -57.44 -31.73 2.62
C ALA A 834 -57.92 -32.89 3.51
N GLY A 835 -57.00 -33.81 3.84
CA GLY A 835 -57.36 -35.08 4.48
C GLY A 835 -58.32 -35.88 3.60
N ASN A 836 -59.50 -36.22 4.12
CA ASN A 836 -60.55 -36.92 3.37
C ASN A 836 -61.50 -35.98 2.61
N THR A 837 -61.15 -34.70 2.46
CA THR A 837 -61.93 -33.74 1.66
C THR A 837 -61.24 -33.46 0.34
N VAL A 838 -61.95 -33.60 -0.79
CA VAL A 838 -61.49 -33.24 -2.13
C VAL A 838 -62.35 -32.10 -2.66
N VAL A 839 -61.72 -30.99 -3.06
CA VAL A 839 -62.34 -29.91 -3.82
C VAL A 839 -61.80 -29.97 -5.24
N ASN A 840 -62.66 -29.99 -6.26
CA ASN A 840 -62.26 -30.00 -7.67
C ASN A 840 -63.39 -29.41 -8.56
N ASN A 841 -63.20 -29.46 -9.89
CA ASN A 841 -64.18 -28.92 -10.86
C ASN A 841 -65.58 -29.57 -10.80
N ASN A 842 -65.73 -30.76 -10.18
CA ASN A 842 -67.04 -31.40 -9.96
C ASN A 842 -67.71 -30.94 -8.65
N GLY A 843 -66.99 -30.23 -7.77
CA GLY A 843 -67.49 -29.67 -6.51
C GLY A 843 -66.66 -30.08 -5.29
N VAL A 844 -67.32 -30.29 -4.15
CA VAL A 844 -66.70 -30.68 -2.87
C VAL A 844 -67.16 -32.08 -2.49
N THR A 845 -66.24 -32.98 -2.17
CA THR A 845 -66.51 -34.34 -1.65
C THR A 845 -65.82 -34.54 -0.32
N ILE A 846 -66.51 -35.11 0.67
CA ILE A 846 -66.00 -35.40 2.03
C ILE A 846 -66.22 -36.88 2.34
N GLY A 847 -65.13 -37.59 2.64
CA GLY A 847 -65.14 -39.04 2.88
C GLY A 847 -64.88 -39.87 1.62
N THR A 848 -64.94 -41.19 1.77
CA THR A 848 -64.66 -42.17 0.70
C THR A 848 -65.73 -43.27 0.64
N GLY A 849 -65.91 -43.86 -0.55
CA GLY A 849 -66.94 -44.88 -0.81
C GLY A 849 -68.37 -44.34 -0.78
N ASP A 850 -69.34 -45.25 -0.73
CA ASP A 850 -70.78 -44.99 -0.91
C ASP A 850 -71.40 -44.01 0.10
N LYS A 851 -70.68 -43.73 1.20
CA LYS A 851 -71.07 -42.77 2.25
C LYS A 851 -70.37 -41.42 2.17
N ALA A 852 -69.62 -41.15 1.11
CA ALA A 852 -69.07 -39.82 0.86
C ALA A 852 -70.20 -38.80 0.68
N VAL A 853 -70.05 -37.63 1.30
CA VAL A 853 -70.95 -36.49 1.11
C VAL A 853 -70.38 -35.65 -0.02
N SER A 854 -71.14 -35.46 -1.10
CA SER A 854 -70.71 -34.63 -2.24
C SER A 854 -71.70 -33.51 -2.55
N LEU A 855 -71.19 -32.29 -2.64
CA LEU A 855 -71.88 -31.12 -3.16
C LEU A 855 -71.34 -30.86 -4.57
N THR A 856 -72.18 -31.04 -5.57
CA THR A 856 -71.84 -30.93 -7.00
C THR A 856 -72.72 -29.91 -7.70
N GLN A 857 -72.51 -29.69 -9.01
CA GLN A 857 -73.42 -28.88 -9.83
C GLN A 857 -74.86 -29.44 -9.84
N ASN A 858 -75.04 -30.74 -9.57
CA ASN A 858 -76.35 -31.39 -9.45
C ASN A 858 -76.94 -31.31 -8.02
N GLY A 859 -76.33 -30.51 -7.13
CA GLY A 859 -76.74 -30.37 -5.73
C GLY A 859 -76.02 -31.31 -4.76
N LEU A 860 -76.61 -31.46 -3.57
CA LEU A 860 -76.06 -32.23 -2.44
C LEU A 860 -76.52 -33.71 -2.48
N ASN A 861 -75.56 -34.63 -2.60
CA ASN A 861 -75.72 -36.02 -2.25
C ASN A 861 -75.09 -36.27 -0.86
N ASN A 862 -75.89 -36.68 0.12
CA ASN A 862 -75.41 -36.91 1.48
C ASN A 862 -74.90 -38.35 1.74
N GLY A 863 -74.68 -39.17 0.70
CA GLY A 863 -74.12 -40.53 0.83
C GLY A 863 -74.98 -41.48 1.68
N GLY A 864 -76.30 -41.30 1.67
CA GLY A 864 -77.22 -42.03 2.56
C GLY A 864 -77.07 -41.73 4.06
N ASN A 865 -76.20 -40.78 4.45
CA ASN A 865 -76.07 -40.35 5.84
C ASN A 865 -77.30 -39.54 6.27
N ARG A 866 -77.62 -39.53 7.57
CA ARG A 866 -78.73 -38.74 8.12
C ARG A 866 -78.38 -37.27 8.21
N ILE A 867 -79.10 -36.41 7.50
CA ILE A 867 -79.04 -34.95 7.70
C ILE A 867 -79.70 -34.60 9.04
N THR A 868 -79.01 -33.86 9.90
CA THR A 868 -79.50 -33.39 11.20
C THR A 868 -79.50 -31.86 11.27
N ASN A 869 -80.15 -31.28 12.28
CA ASN A 869 -80.32 -29.83 12.45
C ASN A 869 -81.07 -29.12 11.30
N VAL A 870 -81.90 -29.86 10.54
CA VAL A 870 -82.83 -29.29 9.56
C VAL A 870 -83.92 -28.51 10.29
N ALA A 871 -83.84 -27.18 10.23
CA ALA A 871 -84.88 -26.28 10.72
C ALA A 871 -86.19 -26.49 9.93
N PRO A 872 -87.36 -26.09 10.46
CA PRO A 872 -88.61 -26.19 9.70
C PRO A 872 -88.52 -25.34 8.42
N GLY A 873 -88.67 -25.98 7.27
CA GLY A 873 -88.69 -25.30 5.97
C GLY A 873 -89.84 -24.29 5.88
N LYS A 874 -89.55 -23.13 5.28
CA LYS A 874 -90.48 -22.01 5.07
C LYS A 874 -90.87 -21.89 3.59
N ASP A 875 -89.89 -22.00 2.71
CA ASP A 875 -90.08 -21.83 1.27
C ASP A 875 -90.30 -23.18 0.58
N PRO A 876 -90.95 -23.24 -0.60
CA PRO A 876 -91.32 -24.51 -1.25
C PRO A 876 -90.13 -25.41 -1.67
N THR A 877 -88.91 -24.86 -1.66
CA THR A 877 -87.65 -25.54 -1.98
C THR A 877 -86.87 -26.03 -0.76
N ASP A 878 -87.33 -25.71 0.46
CA ASP A 878 -86.64 -26.12 1.69
C ASP A 878 -86.80 -27.62 1.98
N ALA A 879 -85.77 -28.22 2.58
CA ALA A 879 -85.85 -29.58 3.09
C ALA A 879 -86.82 -29.64 4.30
N VAL A 880 -87.95 -30.34 4.14
CA VAL A 880 -88.89 -30.57 5.25
C VAL A 880 -88.27 -31.47 6.32
N ASN A 881 -88.42 -31.10 7.59
CA ASN A 881 -87.97 -31.94 8.69
C ASN A 881 -89.07 -32.92 9.16
N VAL A 882 -88.68 -33.94 9.94
CA VAL A 882 -89.60 -35.01 10.36
C VAL A 882 -90.80 -34.47 11.14
N ALA A 883 -90.64 -33.40 11.94
CA ALA A 883 -91.74 -32.79 12.68
C ALA A 883 -92.80 -32.16 11.77
N GLN A 884 -92.40 -31.55 10.64
CA GLN A 884 -93.34 -31.05 9.64
C GLN A 884 -94.14 -32.20 9.00
N LEU A 885 -93.47 -33.30 8.64
CA LEU A 885 -94.14 -34.47 8.07
C LEU A 885 -95.09 -35.14 9.08
N SER A 886 -94.69 -35.29 10.35
CA SER A 886 -95.55 -35.82 11.41
C SER A 886 -96.83 -34.99 11.61
N ASN A 887 -96.73 -33.66 11.53
CA ASN A 887 -97.91 -32.79 11.62
C ASN A 887 -98.89 -33.00 10.46
N VAL A 888 -98.38 -33.20 9.23
CA VAL A 888 -99.22 -33.49 8.05
C VAL A 888 -99.87 -34.88 8.18
N ALA A 889 -99.12 -35.90 8.57
CA ALA A 889 -99.64 -37.26 8.76
C ALA A 889 -100.78 -37.30 9.80
N ASN A 890 -100.56 -36.68 10.96
CA ASN A 890 -101.57 -36.56 12.02
C ASN A 890 -102.85 -35.85 11.53
N HIS A 891 -102.74 -34.85 10.65
CA HIS A 891 -103.91 -34.17 10.08
C HIS A 891 -104.69 -35.05 9.08
N LEU A 892 -104.00 -35.89 8.33
CA LEU A 892 -104.61 -36.79 7.34
C LEU A 892 -105.39 -37.93 8.01
N ASP A 893 -104.79 -38.62 8.98
CA ASP A 893 -105.45 -39.71 9.72
C ASP A 893 -106.75 -39.25 10.40
N ASN A 894 -106.75 -38.05 10.98
CA ASN A 894 -107.94 -37.45 11.58
C ASN A 894 -109.06 -37.20 10.55
N LYS A 895 -108.73 -36.84 9.30
CA LYS A 895 -109.69 -36.71 8.20
C LYS A 895 -110.21 -38.06 7.71
N VAL A 896 -109.33 -39.04 7.51
CA VAL A 896 -109.70 -40.40 7.04
C VAL A 896 -110.66 -41.08 8.03
N ASN A 897 -110.35 -41.03 9.32
CA ASN A 897 -111.20 -41.59 10.37
C ASN A 897 -112.60 -40.95 10.42
N LYS A 898 -112.70 -39.64 10.17
CA LYS A 898 -113.99 -38.94 10.07
C LYS A 898 -114.83 -39.44 8.90
N VAL A 899 -114.25 -39.51 7.69
CA VAL A 899 -114.95 -39.97 6.47
C VAL A 899 -115.44 -41.41 6.60
N ALA A 900 -114.62 -42.30 7.17
CA ALA A 900 -115.00 -43.69 7.45
C ALA A 900 -116.21 -43.80 8.41
N GLY A 901 -116.37 -42.84 9.32
CA GLY A 901 -117.55 -42.72 10.19
C GLY A 901 -118.82 -42.30 9.44
N ASP A 902 -118.70 -41.34 8.51
CA ASP A 902 -119.85 -40.83 7.74
C ASP A 902 -120.37 -41.84 6.70
N MET A 903 -119.49 -42.57 6.02
CA MET A 903 -119.90 -43.65 5.10
C MET A 903 -120.74 -44.73 5.82
N LYS A 904 -120.36 -45.12 7.04
CA LYS A 904 -121.12 -46.07 7.89
C LYS A 904 -122.47 -45.53 8.36
N ARG A 905 -122.67 -44.20 8.40
CA ARG A 905 -123.97 -43.57 8.66
C ARG A 905 -124.86 -43.57 7.42
N MET A 906 -124.29 -43.29 6.25
CA MET A 906 -125.02 -43.22 4.98
C MET A 906 -125.57 -44.60 4.54
N ASP A 907 -124.74 -45.64 4.57
CA ASP A 907 -125.12 -47.03 4.24
C ASP A 907 -126.34 -47.51 5.04
N LYS A 908 -126.37 -47.27 6.36
CA LYS A 908 -127.51 -47.61 7.22
C LYS A 908 -128.80 -46.87 6.86
N LYS A 909 -128.73 -45.57 6.56
CA LYS A 909 -129.92 -44.81 6.11
C LYS A 909 -130.48 -45.36 4.79
N LEU A 910 -129.60 -45.70 3.84
CA LEU A 910 -129.96 -46.15 2.51
C LEU A 910 -130.66 -47.54 2.56
N ARG A 911 -130.12 -48.49 3.35
CA ARG A 911 -130.77 -49.79 3.62
C ARG A 911 -132.18 -49.65 4.19
N ALA A 912 -132.40 -48.72 5.10
CA ALA A 912 -133.70 -48.49 5.71
C ALA A 912 -134.72 -47.87 4.73
N GLY A 913 -134.25 -46.99 3.82
CA GLY A 913 -135.05 -46.51 2.70
C GLY A 913 -135.55 -47.63 1.80
N ILE A 914 -134.66 -48.58 1.44
CA ILE A 914 -135.02 -49.77 0.64
C ILE A 914 -136.07 -50.63 1.36
N ALA A 915 -135.91 -50.88 2.68
CA ALA A 915 -136.91 -51.61 3.46
C ALA A 915 -138.30 -50.93 3.41
N GLY A 916 -138.36 -49.60 3.53
CA GLY A 916 -139.61 -48.83 3.43
C GLY A 916 -140.28 -48.92 2.06
N ALA A 917 -139.50 -48.81 0.98
CA ALA A 917 -140.02 -48.93 -0.37
C ALA A 917 -140.56 -50.35 -0.66
N ALA A 918 -139.85 -51.39 -0.22
CA ALA A 918 -140.28 -52.77 -0.39
C ALA A 918 -141.58 -53.08 0.38
N ALA A 919 -141.72 -52.57 1.61
CA ALA A 919 -142.93 -52.74 2.42
C ALA A 919 -144.18 -52.14 1.74
N LEU A 920 -144.05 -51.02 1.02
CA LEU A 920 -145.13 -50.43 0.21
C LEU A 920 -145.49 -51.30 -1.01
N GLY A 921 -144.49 -51.91 -1.64
CA GLY A 921 -144.66 -52.79 -2.80
C GLY A 921 -145.54 -54.00 -2.48
N MET A 922 -145.34 -54.63 -1.32
CA MET A 922 -146.04 -55.86 -0.92
C MET A 922 -147.51 -55.67 -0.48
N LEU A 923 -148.02 -54.44 -0.37
CA LEU A 923 -149.41 -54.17 0.02
C LEU A 923 -150.42 -54.69 -1.03
N PRO A 924 -151.33 -55.63 -0.69
CA PRO A 924 -152.35 -56.11 -1.62
C PRO A 924 -153.38 -55.04 -2.02
N GLN A 925 -154.11 -55.30 -3.11
CA GLN A 925 -155.24 -54.51 -3.61
C GLN A 925 -156.48 -55.41 -3.86
N PRO A 926 -157.71 -54.87 -3.82
CA PRO A 926 -158.91 -55.63 -4.12
C PRO A 926 -159.03 -55.96 -5.61
N THR A 927 -159.71 -57.06 -5.93
CA THR A 927 -159.91 -57.61 -7.28
C THR A 927 -161.38 -57.80 -7.63
N ARG A 928 -162.29 -57.07 -6.95
CA ARG A 928 -163.75 -57.15 -7.13
C ARG A 928 -164.36 -55.75 -7.23
N PRO A 929 -165.41 -55.54 -8.04
CA PRO A 929 -166.01 -54.23 -8.27
C PRO A 929 -166.50 -53.58 -6.98
N GLY A 930 -166.29 -52.27 -6.86
CA GLY A 930 -166.81 -51.44 -5.76
C GLY A 930 -166.30 -51.80 -4.37
N LYS A 931 -165.26 -52.63 -4.24
CA LYS A 931 -164.66 -53.00 -2.95
C LYS A 931 -163.43 -52.16 -2.65
N SER A 932 -163.38 -51.66 -1.41
CA SER A 932 -162.18 -51.08 -0.81
C SER A 932 -161.46 -52.14 0.05
N MET A 933 -160.15 -52.00 0.21
CA MET A 933 -159.29 -52.81 1.06
C MET A 933 -158.37 -51.89 1.87
N VAL A 934 -158.15 -52.23 3.14
CA VAL A 934 -157.04 -51.71 3.94
C VAL A 934 -156.01 -52.84 4.06
N SER A 935 -154.74 -52.53 3.86
CA SER A 935 -153.64 -53.50 3.92
C SER A 935 -152.48 -52.99 4.79
N VAL A 936 -151.75 -53.94 5.38
CA VAL A 936 -150.52 -53.70 6.14
C VAL A 936 -149.44 -54.65 5.63
N GLY A 937 -148.21 -54.18 5.53
CA GLY A 937 -147.07 -54.93 5.03
C GLY A 937 -145.83 -54.67 5.88
N GLY A 938 -145.06 -55.72 6.15
CA GLY A 938 -143.76 -55.63 6.83
C GLY A 938 -142.64 -56.08 5.91
N THR A 939 -141.48 -55.45 5.98
CA THR A 939 -140.29 -55.90 5.23
C THR A 939 -139.01 -55.60 5.99
N THR A 940 -138.00 -56.47 5.84
CA THR A 940 -136.65 -56.25 6.35
C THR A 940 -135.66 -56.28 5.19
N TYR A 941 -134.61 -55.46 5.28
CA TYR A 941 -133.52 -55.41 4.30
C TYR A 941 -132.19 -55.12 4.99
N ARG A 942 -131.28 -56.10 4.98
CA ARG A 942 -129.89 -55.98 5.51
C ARG A 942 -129.81 -55.37 6.93
N ASN A 943 -130.62 -55.91 7.84
CA ASN A 943 -130.80 -55.53 9.26
C ASN A 943 -131.42 -54.13 9.50
N GLU A 944 -132.04 -53.52 8.49
CA GLU A 944 -133.04 -52.47 8.68
C GLU A 944 -134.44 -53.05 8.44
N SER A 945 -135.45 -52.52 9.11
CA SER A 945 -136.84 -52.98 9.03
C SER A 945 -137.79 -51.82 8.75
N ALA A 946 -138.91 -52.11 8.10
CA ALA A 946 -139.97 -51.16 7.87
C ALA A 946 -141.36 -51.80 7.94
N VAL A 947 -142.34 -50.98 8.30
CA VAL A 947 -143.77 -51.30 8.25
C VAL A 947 -144.47 -50.31 7.33
N ALA A 948 -145.43 -50.79 6.55
CA ALA A 948 -146.26 -50.01 5.65
C ALA A 948 -147.75 -50.26 5.92
N LEU A 949 -148.57 -49.24 5.78
CA LEU A 949 -150.02 -49.34 5.66
C LEU A 949 -150.47 -48.75 4.32
N GLY A 950 -151.58 -49.26 3.80
CA GLY A 950 -152.21 -48.70 2.62
C GLY A 950 -153.72 -48.94 2.55
N VAL A 951 -154.34 -48.19 1.66
CA VAL A 951 -155.76 -48.26 1.31
C VAL A 951 -155.89 -48.33 -0.21
N SER A 952 -156.82 -49.13 -0.70
CA SER A 952 -157.07 -49.26 -2.13
C SER A 952 -158.53 -49.57 -2.43
N ARG A 953 -159.00 -49.25 -3.64
CA ARG A 953 -160.38 -49.48 -4.10
C ARG A 953 -160.43 -49.75 -5.59
N VAL A 954 -161.25 -50.72 -6.01
CA VAL A 954 -161.73 -50.85 -7.39
C VAL A 954 -163.06 -50.10 -7.51
N SER A 955 -163.27 -49.36 -8.60
CA SER A 955 -164.56 -48.72 -8.88
C SER A 955 -165.68 -49.74 -9.12
N ASP A 956 -166.91 -49.27 -8.96
CA ASP A 956 -168.12 -50.09 -9.01
C ASP A 956 -168.38 -50.65 -10.42
N ASN A 957 -167.82 -50.02 -11.45
CA ASN A 957 -167.82 -50.44 -12.86
C ASN A 957 -166.51 -51.15 -13.29
N GLU A 958 -165.70 -51.63 -12.35
CA GLU A 958 -164.36 -52.25 -12.54
C GLU A 958 -163.27 -51.41 -13.23
N LYS A 959 -163.61 -50.28 -13.86
CA LYS A 959 -162.70 -49.55 -14.76
C LYS A 959 -161.52 -48.84 -14.07
N TRP A 960 -161.61 -48.51 -12.78
CA TRP A 960 -160.55 -47.78 -12.06
C TRP A 960 -160.08 -48.55 -10.82
N VAL A 961 -158.76 -48.55 -10.59
CA VAL A 961 -158.14 -49.07 -9.36
C VAL A 961 -157.27 -47.98 -8.74
N ILE A 962 -157.56 -47.57 -7.51
CA ILE A 962 -156.77 -46.58 -6.76
C ILE A 962 -156.06 -47.29 -5.60
N LYS A 963 -154.79 -46.97 -5.34
CA LYS A 963 -154.00 -47.45 -4.19
C LYS A 963 -153.17 -46.32 -3.60
N VAL A 964 -153.14 -46.19 -2.27
CA VAL A 964 -152.31 -45.22 -1.53
C VAL A 964 -151.67 -45.94 -0.34
N GLY A 965 -150.43 -45.61 0.01
CA GLY A 965 -149.77 -46.17 1.19
C GLY A 965 -148.64 -45.31 1.75
N ALA A 966 -148.34 -45.53 3.02
CA ALA A 966 -147.25 -44.90 3.76
C ALA A 966 -146.44 -45.96 4.52
N SER A 967 -145.13 -45.75 4.70
CA SER A 967 -144.24 -46.62 5.46
C SER A 967 -143.27 -45.85 6.36
N ALA A 968 -142.79 -46.51 7.41
CA ALA A 968 -141.83 -46.01 8.39
C ALA A 968 -140.75 -47.07 8.65
N ASN A 969 -139.50 -46.66 8.87
CA ASN A 969 -138.35 -47.58 9.03
C ASN A 969 -137.49 -47.36 10.29
N THR A 970 -136.62 -48.32 10.59
CA THR A 970 -135.67 -48.36 11.73
C THR A 970 -134.62 -47.25 11.78
N ARG A 971 -134.64 -46.31 10.81
CA ARG A 971 -133.83 -45.08 10.82
C ARG A 971 -134.68 -43.81 10.91
N ASN A 972 -135.94 -43.96 11.32
CA ASN A 972 -136.93 -42.90 11.50
C ASN A 972 -137.16 -42.03 10.24
N ASN A 973 -137.03 -42.66 9.06
CA ASN A 973 -137.44 -42.06 7.80
C ASN A 973 -138.80 -42.64 7.37
N TYR A 974 -139.56 -41.86 6.61
CA TYR A 974 -140.90 -42.19 6.16
C TYR A 974 -140.98 -42.08 4.64
N ILE A 975 -141.82 -42.89 4.01
CA ILE A 975 -142.10 -42.86 2.56
C ILE A 975 -143.61 -42.91 2.36
N VAL A 976 -144.15 -42.05 1.49
CA VAL A 976 -145.58 -42.03 1.14
C VAL A 976 -145.71 -42.05 -0.38
N GLY A 977 -146.69 -42.78 -0.91
CA GLY A 977 -146.94 -42.86 -2.34
C GLY A 977 -148.36 -43.34 -2.66
N GLY A 978 -148.80 -43.11 -3.89
CA GLY A 978 -150.08 -43.58 -4.38
C GLY A 978 -150.08 -43.71 -5.91
N SER A 979 -151.01 -44.51 -6.41
CA SER A 979 -151.20 -44.80 -7.83
C SER A 979 -152.68 -44.93 -8.15
N VAL A 980 -152.99 -44.70 -9.43
CA VAL A 980 -154.29 -44.99 -10.03
C VAL A 980 -154.05 -45.68 -11.36
N GLY A 981 -154.81 -46.74 -11.63
CA GLY A 981 -154.83 -47.47 -12.90
C GLY A 981 -156.24 -47.47 -13.49
N TYR A 982 -156.32 -47.55 -14.81
CA TYR A 982 -157.55 -47.71 -15.57
C TYR A 982 -157.46 -48.98 -16.42
N GLN A 983 -158.52 -49.79 -16.41
CA GLN A 983 -158.66 -51.01 -17.21
C GLN A 983 -159.94 -50.90 -18.07
N TRP A 984 -159.89 -51.41 -19.31
CA TRP A 984 -160.88 -51.11 -20.34
C TRP A 984 -161.63 -52.32 -20.88
#